data_AF-A0A958D3F6-F1
#
_entry.id   AF-A0A958D3F6-F1
#
_cell.length_a   1.000
_cell.length_b   1.000
_cell.length_c   1.000
_cell.angle_alpha   90.00
_cell.angle_beta   90.00
_cell.angle_gamma   90.00
#
_symmetry.space_group_name_H-M   'P 1'
#
loop_
_entity.id
_entity.type
_entity.pdbx_description
1 polymer ?
#
loop_
_entity_poly.entity_id
_entity_poly.type
_entity_poly.pdbx_seq_one_letter_code
_entity_poly.pdbx_strand_id
1 'polypeptide(L)'
;MQRKMVLGLSIIAVLLLAAAVIAGCGGTPSTASQVGPTGPVGPAGPAGPAGPAGPAGPAGPAGPAGATTMISHTLTLESCTTCHSGAGDKHQASYDELYQDGVIQVTDLAYSFSGTDTSTVTFNMTKDGVPFDAREADALGIYFTPYADGKFQFDPPVERFSLAGDLEYDGNGGITTSITGTTDFSQVPGVVVVYGRDETVGMIPNSRVAQNKYPFAALLKTGTGVDYVSAANNDGCVNCHTDPYLKHGYIYGQVDGDPATDFYTCKACHMDNGEGGHFEWQLLVTDPALAQQYLAGEVELTEEQQAQFAYNTSLMNDVHMSHAMEFPYPQSMANCATCHEGKLDTILTDANFTVSTCKSCHPVTTVEGIETPAPALTTILPETVHGSMDLNTTDCTTCHGEGKLAPAFNQIHTGFDTAIYTADGQKYSEAITVTVDSATFDGSMLDFTFSAVGSPDLEAIDTTTITPTVMVGLYGYDTKDFIIGPHERLFDDNGDGTIDNSDQRTLEYEVGTEHPRFTTVSAGDGTWEVTADLSTWTDMIGDGTVKRVEIAVMPELVNADGVQLALNAPSRTFDLEADAFADDFYAPIAKVVDGCNTCHDALATTFHTPDRGGNIVVCRMCHITKSGGSHLEMQSRSIDSYVHAIHSFQAFDIGDIDFADPVAAMEYEHHIETPYPTHGITDCESCHNPGTYNVPDQSMSLPGLLSASDEITGWDRNIGTVPSVVTGPASRACGSCHRAELINEDDANGLLSLNQHTNLGGYMIDAGDDPTATLMDTINQAMANFK
;
A
#
# COMPACT_ATOMS: atom_id res chain seq x y z
N MET A 1 -41.36 33.24 21.37
CA MET A 1 -42.41 34.15 21.90
C MET A 1 -43.45 34.35 20.79
N GLN A 2 -44.73 33.99 21.02
CA GLN A 2 -45.95 34.20 20.18
C GLN A 2 -45.96 33.64 18.73
N ARG A 3 -46.59 32.49 18.41
CA ARG A 3 -48.04 32.14 18.21
C ARG A 3 -48.83 32.95 17.14
N LYS A 4 -49.20 32.30 16.02
CA LYS A 4 -50.56 32.08 15.40
C LYS A 4 -50.47 32.01 13.86
N MET A 5 -50.76 30.87 13.21
CA MET A 5 -52.08 30.31 12.77
C MET A 5 -52.74 31.02 11.56
N VAL A 6 -53.16 30.19 10.58
CA VAL A 6 -54.35 30.22 9.67
C VAL A 6 -53.92 29.67 8.29
N LEU A 7 -54.16 28.40 7.92
CA LEU A 7 -55.39 27.70 7.50
C LEU A 7 -56.05 28.26 6.22
N GLY A 8 -56.07 27.46 5.14
CA GLY A 8 -56.84 27.71 3.92
C GLY A 8 -56.87 26.50 2.98
N LEU A 9 -58.00 25.79 2.98
CA LEU A 9 -58.29 24.51 2.33
C LEU A 9 -58.95 24.70 0.94
N SER A 10 -58.65 23.78 0.02
CA SER A 10 -59.56 23.06 -0.90
C SER A 10 -60.12 23.69 -2.18
N ILE A 11 -60.18 22.81 -3.22
CA ILE A 11 -61.27 22.47 -4.20
C ILE A 11 -60.64 22.21 -5.59
N ILE A 12 -60.96 21.23 -6.45
CA ILE A 12 -61.61 19.89 -6.48
C ILE A 12 -61.64 19.46 -7.99
N ALA A 13 -61.38 18.17 -8.25
CA ALA A 13 -61.91 17.28 -9.31
C ALA A 13 -61.86 17.61 -10.82
N VAL A 14 -61.49 16.60 -11.64
CA VAL A 14 -62.43 15.77 -12.44
C VAL A 14 -61.84 14.35 -12.63
N LEU A 15 -62.73 13.34 -12.62
CA LEU A 15 -62.54 11.88 -12.59
C LEU A 15 -63.34 11.25 -13.76
N LEU A 16 -63.05 9.96 -14.09
CA LEU A 16 -63.84 8.92 -14.83
C LEU A 16 -63.44 8.64 -16.30
N LEU A 17 -63.48 7.40 -16.84
CA LEU A 17 -63.44 6.01 -16.36
C LEU A 17 -63.39 5.08 -17.62
N ALA A 18 -62.64 3.98 -17.52
CA ALA A 18 -62.64 2.64 -18.17
C ALA A 18 -63.53 2.27 -19.40
N ALA A 19 -62.97 1.44 -20.32
CA ALA A 19 -63.33 0.01 -20.54
C ALA A 19 -62.63 -0.66 -21.75
N ALA A 20 -62.46 -1.98 -21.66
CA ALA A 20 -61.58 -2.90 -22.41
C ALA A 20 -62.15 -3.55 -23.69
N VAL A 21 -61.27 -4.09 -24.58
CA VAL A 21 -61.49 -5.32 -25.40
C VAL A 21 -60.15 -6.04 -25.68
N ILE A 22 -60.18 -7.37 -25.59
CA ILE A 22 -59.13 -8.39 -25.75
C ILE A 22 -58.93 -8.79 -27.24
N ALA A 23 -57.68 -9.03 -27.69
CA ALA A 23 -57.34 -10.05 -28.72
C ALA A 23 -55.82 -10.27 -28.92
N GLY A 24 -55.31 -11.43 -28.48
CA GLY A 24 -54.54 -12.40 -29.28
C GLY A 24 -53.19 -12.08 -29.96
N CYS A 25 -52.14 -12.74 -29.44
CA CYS A 25 -51.14 -13.57 -30.16
C CYS A 25 -49.88 -12.92 -30.77
N GLY A 26 -48.72 -13.39 -30.27
CA GLY A 26 -47.55 -13.79 -31.07
C GLY A 26 -46.62 -12.70 -31.60
N GLY A 27 -45.53 -12.43 -30.88
CA GLY A 27 -44.41 -11.64 -31.38
C GLY A 27 -43.20 -11.76 -30.46
N THR A 28 -42.15 -12.42 -30.93
CA THR A 28 -40.79 -12.41 -30.39
C THR A 28 -40.27 -11.00 -30.12
N PRO A 29 -39.52 -10.72 -29.04
CA PRO A 29 -38.54 -9.62 -29.05
C PRO A 29 -37.26 -10.17 -29.70
N SER A 30 -36.97 -9.92 -30.98
CA SER A 30 -36.39 -8.67 -31.51
C SER A 30 -35.26 -8.12 -30.65
N THR A 31 -34.04 -8.42 -31.09
CA THR A 31 -32.79 -7.69 -30.86
C THR A 31 -33.03 -6.17 -30.81
N ALA A 32 -32.86 -5.57 -29.64
CA ALA A 32 -32.69 -4.13 -29.48
C ALA A 32 -31.20 -3.86 -29.20
N SER A 33 -30.62 -2.97 -30.01
CA SER A 33 -29.24 -2.52 -29.99
C SER A 33 -28.68 -2.33 -28.58
N GLN A 34 -27.54 -2.96 -28.31
CA GLN A 34 -26.57 -2.39 -27.40
C GLN A 34 -26.16 -1.03 -27.95
N VAL A 35 -26.42 0.03 -27.18
CA VAL A 35 -25.73 1.30 -27.33
C VAL A 35 -24.31 1.05 -26.85
N GLY A 36 -23.31 1.20 -27.72
CA GLY A 36 -21.91 1.09 -27.33
C GLY A 36 -21.55 2.14 -26.26
N PRO A 37 -20.49 1.92 -25.47
CA PRO A 37 -20.03 2.91 -24.51
C PRO A 37 -19.85 4.27 -25.18
N THR A 38 -20.26 5.34 -24.50
CA THR A 38 -19.98 6.72 -24.91
C THR A 38 -18.46 6.84 -25.04
N GLY A 39 -17.98 7.26 -26.22
CA GLY A 39 -16.55 7.47 -26.44
C GLY A 39 -15.98 8.48 -25.42
N PRO A 40 -14.68 8.42 -25.11
CA PRO A 40 -14.04 9.32 -24.16
C PRO A 40 -14.37 10.78 -24.50
N VAL A 41 -14.56 11.60 -23.47
CA VAL A 41 -14.74 13.05 -23.61
C VAL A 41 -13.54 13.57 -24.40
N GLY A 42 -13.80 14.27 -25.51
CA GLY A 42 -12.72 14.86 -26.31
C GLY A 42 -11.86 15.78 -25.44
N PRO A 43 -10.54 15.84 -25.65
CA PRO A 43 -9.66 16.67 -24.83
C PRO A 43 -10.17 18.11 -24.79
N ALA A 44 -10.04 18.74 -23.62
CA ALA A 44 -10.35 20.15 -23.45
C ALA A 44 -9.66 20.96 -24.56
N GLY A 45 -10.40 21.88 -25.20
CA GLY A 45 -9.81 22.76 -26.21
C GLY A 45 -8.58 23.48 -25.63
N PRO A 46 -7.52 23.71 -26.42
CA PRO A 46 -6.32 24.36 -25.92
C PRO A 46 -6.67 25.70 -25.29
N ALA A 47 -6.06 26.00 -24.14
CA ALA A 47 -6.17 27.29 -23.50
C ALA A 47 -5.87 28.41 -24.51
N GLY A 48 -6.67 29.48 -24.49
CA GLY A 48 -6.40 30.64 -25.35
C GLY A 48 -4.96 31.14 -25.12
N PRO A 49 -4.26 31.62 -26.17
CA PRO A 49 -2.89 32.08 -26.02
C PRO A 49 -2.81 33.15 -24.92
N ALA A 50 -1.81 33.04 -24.05
CA ALA A 50 -1.54 34.03 -23.03
C ALA A 50 -1.41 35.42 -23.66
N GLY A 51 -1.95 36.44 -23.00
CA GLY A 51 -1.73 37.82 -23.43
C GLY A 51 -0.23 38.13 -23.52
N PRO A 52 0.22 38.98 -24.46
CA PRO A 52 1.63 39.31 -24.58
C PRO A 52 2.15 39.85 -23.25
N ALA A 53 3.30 39.33 -22.80
CA ALA A 53 3.96 39.79 -21.58
C ALA A 53 4.17 41.31 -21.63
N GLY A 54 3.92 41.98 -20.50
CA GLY A 54 4.31 43.38 -20.35
C GLY A 54 5.82 43.54 -20.58
N PRO A 55 6.29 44.68 -21.12
CA PRO A 55 7.72 44.89 -21.32
C PRO A 55 8.46 44.74 -19.99
N ALA A 56 9.56 43.98 -20.00
CA ALA A 56 10.40 43.77 -18.82
C ALA A 56 10.83 45.11 -18.21
N GLY A 57 10.74 45.22 -16.88
CA GLY A 57 11.36 46.32 -16.16
C GLY A 57 12.87 46.36 -16.44
N PRO A 58 13.51 47.55 -16.42
CA PRO A 58 14.95 47.64 -16.61
C PRO A 58 15.66 46.76 -15.58
N ALA A 59 16.64 45.96 -16.04
CA ALA A 59 17.42 45.09 -15.18
C ALA A 59 18.03 45.89 -14.01
N GLY A 60 17.88 45.37 -12.79
CA GLY A 60 18.63 45.87 -11.64
C GLY A 60 20.13 45.77 -11.91
N PRO A 61 20.97 46.65 -11.34
CA PRO A 61 22.41 46.53 -11.48
C PRO A 61 22.84 45.13 -11.03
N ALA A 62 23.66 44.46 -11.85
CA ALA A 62 24.18 43.14 -11.54
C ALA A 62 24.80 43.14 -10.14
N GLY A 63 24.32 42.22 -9.29
CA GLY A 63 25.02 41.90 -8.05
C GLY A 63 26.45 41.48 -8.37
N PRO A 64 27.43 41.75 -7.50
CA PRO A 64 28.79 41.26 -7.71
C PRO A 64 28.74 39.74 -7.93
N ALA A 65 29.38 39.26 -9.00
CA ALA A 65 29.44 37.84 -9.32
C ALA A 65 29.90 37.07 -8.08
N GLY A 66 29.07 36.12 -7.62
CA GLY A 66 29.50 35.12 -6.68
C GLY A 66 30.66 34.38 -7.32
N ALA A 67 31.83 34.44 -6.71
CA ALA A 67 32.96 33.66 -7.16
C ALA A 67 32.53 32.20 -7.11
N THR A 68 32.46 31.54 -8.27
CA THR A 68 32.51 30.08 -8.40
C THR A 68 33.81 29.67 -7.71
N THR A 69 33.70 29.38 -6.43
CA THR A 69 34.75 28.68 -5.73
C THR A 69 34.57 27.26 -6.25
N MET A 70 35.25 26.95 -7.35
CA MET A 70 35.75 25.59 -7.55
C MET A 70 36.59 25.33 -6.31
N ILE A 71 35.95 24.88 -5.23
CA ILE A 71 36.67 24.49 -4.05
C ILE A 71 37.43 23.27 -4.54
N SER A 72 38.73 23.45 -4.76
CA SER A 72 39.71 22.39 -4.67
C SER A 72 39.76 21.94 -3.20
N HIS A 73 38.62 21.49 -2.69
CA HIS A 73 38.49 20.67 -1.50
C HIS A 73 38.53 19.26 -2.04
N THR A 74 39.49 18.48 -1.55
CA THR A 74 39.38 17.03 -1.66
C THR A 74 38.04 16.64 -1.06
N LEU A 75 37.17 16.02 -1.86
CA LEU A 75 35.90 15.47 -1.40
C LEU A 75 36.18 14.58 -0.19
N THR A 76 35.55 14.87 0.95
CA THR A 76 35.63 14.00 2.12
C THR A 76 34.69 12.83 1.88
N LEU A 77 35.23 11.62 1.76
CA LEU A 77 34.41 10.41 1.61
C LEU A 77 33.49 10.21 2.82
N GLU A 78 32.34 9.60 2.57
CA GLU A 78 31.33 9.34 3.59
C GLU A 78 31.84 8.29 4.59
N SER A 79 31.65 8.59 5.88
CA SER A 79 32.11 7.80 7.02
C SER A 79 30.97 7.17 7.81
N CYS A 80 29.74 7.25 7.30
CA CYS A 80 28.53 6.71 7.93
C CYS A 80 28.70 5.22 8.28
N THR A 81 29.26 4.41 7.38
CA THR A 81 29.54 2.98 7.67
C THR A 81 30.53 2.78 8.82
N THR A 82 31.44 3.72 9.06
CA THR A 82 32.39 3.63 10.18
C THR A 82 31.69 3.83 11.52
N CYS A 83 30.79 4.80 11.61
CA CYS A 83 30.09 5.14 12.85
C CYS A 83 28.81 4.33 13.08
N HIS A 84 28.15 3.90 11.99
CA HIS A 84 26.81 3.32 11.96
C HIS A 84 26.74 1.96 11.24
N SER A 85 27.86 1.22 11.13
CA SER A 85 27.93 -0.06 10.40
C SER A 85 26.83 -1.08 10.73
N GLY A 86 26.31 -1.08 11.96
CA GLY A 86 25.23 -1.97 12.41
C GLY A 86 23.94 -1.23 12.76
N ALA A 87 23.66 -0.07 12.16
CA ALA A 87 22.44 0.67 12.46
C ALA A 87 21.18 -0.09 12.02
N GLY A 88 21.21 -0.73 10.85
CA GLY A 88 20.11 -1.57 10.38
C GLY A 88 19.87 -2.75 11.32
N ASP A 89 20.93 -3.46 11.74
CA ASP A 89 20.82 -4.57 12.71
C ASP A 89 20.20 -4.13 14.05
N LYS A 90 20.47 -2.89 14.48
CA LYS A 90 19.87 -2.33 15.70
C LYS A 90 18.40 -1.97 15.51
N HIS A 91 17.99 -1.50 14.33
CA HIS A 91 16.59 -1.26 14.02
C HIS A 91 15.81 -2.57 14.04
N GLN A 92 16.33 -3.61 13.38
CA GLN A 92 15.72 -4.94 13.40
C GLN A 92 15.65 -5.48 14.83
N ALA A 93 16.75 -5.47 15.58
CA ALA A 93 16.76 -5.95 16.96
C ALA A 93 15.79 -5.18 17.87
N SER A 94 15.60 -3.88 17.64
CA SER A 94 14.61 -3.09 18.38
C SER A 94 13.18 -3.48 18.02
N TYR A 95 12.92 -3.87 16.78
CA TYR A 95 11.63 -4.38 16.34
C TYR A 95 11.36 -5.78 16.94
N ASP A 96 12.35 -6.68 16.89
CA ASP A 96 12.26 -8.04 17.42
C ASP A 96 12.03 -8.09 18.94
N GLU A 97 12.33 -7.01 19.67
CA GLU A 97 11.99 -6.87 21.09
C GLU A 97 10.50 -6.61 21.34
N LEU A 98 9.75 -6.16 20.33
CA LEU A 98 8.32 -5.91 20.41
C LEU A 98 7.53 -7.20 20.15
N TYR A 99 6.29 -7.23 20.64
CA TYR A 99 5.29 -8.24 20.28
C TYR A 99 5.75 -9.70 20.51
N GLN A 100 6.60 -9.93 21.50
CA GLN A 100 7.14 -11.25 21.83
C GLN A 100 6.02 -12.17 22.33
N ASP A 101 5.62 -13.09 21.47
CA ASP A 101 4.56 -14.04 21.75
C ASP A 101 4.95 -15.06 22.82
N GLY A 102 3.97 -15.49 23.63
CA GLY A 102 4.13 -16.57 24.60
C GLY A 102 5.02 -16.27 25.81
N VAL A 103 5.61 -15.08 25.94
CA VAL A 103 6.41 -14.68 27.11
C VAL A 103 5.52 -14.57 28.35
N ILE A 104 4.37 -13.88 28.21
CA ILE A 104 3.31 -13.90 29.21
C ILE A 104 2.28 -14.94 28.80
N GLN A 105 2.04 -15.91 29.67
CA GLN A 105 1.08 -16.99 29.43
C GLN A 105 -0.05 -16.91 30.43
N VAL A 106 -1.29 -17.03 29.94
CA VAL A 106 -2.50 -17.16 30.74
C VAL A 106 -3.03 -18.58 30.57
N THR A 107 -3.07 -19.35 31.64
CA THR A 107 -3.43 -20.78 31.64
C THR A 107 -4.51 -21.07 32.69
N ASP A 108 -5.09 -22.28 32.65
CA ASP A 108 -6.11 -22.72 33.60
C ASP A 108 -7.30 -21.74 33.76
N LEU A 109 -7.66 -21.05 32.67
CA LEU A 109 -8.77 -20.10 32.64
C LEU A 109 -10.08 -20.83 32.92
N ALA A 110 -10.77 -20.41 33.98
CA ALA A 110 -12.03 -20.97 34.42
C ALA A 110 -13.01 -19.87 34.83
N TYR A 111 -14.30 -20.15 34.61
CA TYR A 111 -15.41 -19.31 35.04
C TYR A 111 -16.28 -20.06 36.03
N SER A 112 -16.74 -19.37 37.07
CA SER A 112 -17.75 -19.87 38.00
C SER A 112 -18.73 -18.78 38.39
N PHE A 113 -19.92 -19.20 38.79
CA PHE A 113 -20.96 -18.32 39.31
C PHE A 113 -21.43 -18.84 40.66
N SER A 114 -21.64 -17.93 41.62
CA SER A 114 -22.15 -18.27 42.95
C SER A 114 -23.54 -17.68 43.18
N GLY A 115 -24.30 -18.30 44.09
CA GLY A 115 -25.67 -17.90 44.43
C GLY A 115 -25.84 -16.51 45.06
N THR A 116 -24.78 -15.70 45.12
CA THR A 116 -24.79 -14.27 45.51
C THR A 116 -24.67 -13.34 44.30
N ASP A 117 -25.14 -13.76 43.13
CA ASP A 117 -25.05 -13.02 41.86
C ASP A 117 -23.61 -12.60 41.50
N THR A 118 -22.65 -13.45 41.85
CA THR A 118 -21.22 -13.15 41.72
C THR A 118 -20.60 -14.06 40.68
N SER A 119 -20.09 -13.45 39.61
CA SER A 119 -19.23 -14.10 38.62
C SER A 119 -17.79 -14.05 39.09
N THR A 120 -17.09 -15.17 39.01
CA THR A 120 -15.68 -15.29 39.36
C THR A 120 -14.94 -15.94 38.19
N VAL A 121 -13.89 -15.26 37.71
CA VAL A 121 -12.95 -15.80 36.72
C VAL A 121 -11.63 -16.05 37.42
N THR A 122 -11.07 -17.24 37.22
CA THR A 122 -9.75 -17.64 37.74
C THR A 122 -8.85 -18.07 36.61
N PHE A 123 -7.56 -17.74 36.70
CA PHE A 123 -6.53 -18.19 35.76
C PHE A 123 -5.16 -18.14 36.43
N ASN A 124 -4.20 -18.86 35.86
CA ASN A 124 -2.79 -18.76 36.21
C ASN A 124 -2.07 -17.87 35.21
N MET A 125 -1.23 -16.97 35.69
CA MET A 125 -0.43 -16.08 34.86
C MET A 125 1.06 -16.24 35.18
N THR A 126 1.86 -16.39 34.13
CA THR A 126 3.32 -16.44 34.24
C THR A 126 3.98 -15.53 33.23
N LYS A 127 5.14 -14.99 33.57
CA LYS A 127 6.05 -14.24 32.68
C LYS A 127 7.39 -14.97 32.68
N ASP A 128 7.83 -15.46 31.53
CA ASP A 128 9.02 -16.32 31.40
C ASP A 128 8.96 -17.56 32.32
N GLY A 129 7.78 -18.14 32.48
CA GLY A 129 7.52 -19.29 33.35
C GLY A 129 7.58 -19.00 34.85
N VAL A 130 7.75 -17.74 35.27
CA VAL A 130 7.70 -17.30 36.66
C VAL A 130 6.30 -16.75 36.97
N PRO A 131 5.72 -17.04 38.15
CA PRO A 131 4.47 -16.41 38.61
C PRO A 131 4.45 -14.89 38.38
N PHE A 132 3.41 -14.41 37.69
CA PHE A 132 3.24 -13.00 37.36
C PHE A 132 1.92 -12.47 37.94
N ASP A 133 1.98 -11.29 38.55
CA ASP A 133 0.81 -10.64 39.12
C ASP A 133 0.13 -9.80 38.04
N ALA A 134 -1.09 -10.19 37.63
CA ALA A 134 -1.82 -9.50 36.56
C ALA A 134 -2.11 -8.02 36.85
N ARG A 135 -1.96 -7.56 38.10
CA ARG A 135 -2.09 -6.14 38.49
C ARG A 135 -0.87 -5.30 38.15
N GLU A 136 0.26 -5.96 37.84
CA GLU A 136 1.49 -5.32 37.40
C GLU A 136 1.52 -5.12 35.88
N ALA A 137 0.63 -5.78 35.13
CA ALA A 137 0.50 -5.57 33.69
C ALA A 137 0.00 -4.16 33.36
N ASP A 138 0.53 -3.57 32.28
CA ASP A 138 0.09 -2.24 31.80
C ASP A 138 -1.38 -2.20 31.40
N ALA A 139 -1.93 -3.31 30.88
CA ALA A 139 -3.35 -3.44 30.61
C ALA A 139 -3.85 -4.88 30.78
N LEU A 140 -5.06 -5.02 31.31
CA LEU A 140 -5.78 -6.30 31.45
C LEU A 140 -7.26 -6.09 31.16
N GLY A 141 -7.78 -6.83 30.18
CA GLY A 141 -9.19 -6.93 29.83
C GLY A 141 -9.72 -8.33 30.11
N ILE A 142 -10.91 -8.43 30.70
CA ILE A 142 -11.61 -9.69 30.93
C ILE A 142 -13.06 -9.47 30.53
N TYR A 143 -13.50 -10.14 29.47
CA TYR A 143 -14.81 -9.91 28.85
C TYR A 143 -15.57 -11.21 28.64
N PHE A 144 -16.89 -11.12 28.56
CA PHE A 144 -17.75 -12.20 28.11
C PHE A 144 -18.59 -11.75 26.92
N THR A 145 -18.70 -12.61 25.91
CA THR A 145 -19.65 -12.42 24.80
C THR A 145 -20.43 -13.71 24.55
N PRO A 146 -21.77 -13.69 24.62
CA PRO A 146 -22.61 -14.83 24.29
C PRO A 146 -22.61 -15.12 22.79
N TYR A 147 -22.84 -16.37 22.44
CA TYR A 147 -22.90 -16.87 21.08
C TYR A 147 -24.21 -17.62 20.86
N ALA A 148 -25.00 -17.19 19.87
CA ALA A 148 -26.25 -17.85 19.50
C ALA A 148 -26.54 -17.62 18.01
N ASP A 149 -27.11 -18.63 17.35
CA ASP A 149 -27.53 -18.56 15.94
C ASP A 149 -26.43 -18.07 14.98
N GLY A 150 -25.18 -18.50 15.21
CA GLY A 150 -24.03 -18.12 14.39
C GLY A 150 -23.43 -16.75 14.72
N LYS A 151 -23.89 -16.05 15.76
CA LYS A 151 -23.54 -14.66 16.05
C LYS A 151 -23.04 -14.45 17.48
N PHE A 152 -22.07 -13.56 17.64
CA PHE A 152 -21.62 -13.03 18.93
C PHE A 152 -22.33 -11.70 19.20
N GLN A 153 -23.32 -11.72 20.09
CA GLN A 153 -24.13 -10.54 20.39
C GLN A 153 -24.98 -10.69 21.65
N PHE A 154 -25.21 -9.58 22.35
CA PHE A 154 -26.22 -9.50 23.41
C PHE A 154 -27.58 -9.07 22.86
N ASP A 155 -28.65 -9.46 23.55
CA ASP A 155 -30.00 -8.94 23.35
C ASP A 155 -30.58 -8.42 24.68
N PRO A 156 -30.80 -7.09 24.82
CA PRO A 156 -30.51 -6.03 23.85
C PRO A 156 -29.00 -5.82 23.60
N PRO A 157 -28.60 -5.16 22.50
CA PRO A 157 -27.20 -4.86 22.22
C PRO A 157 -26.52 -4.08 23.36
N VAL A 158 -25.24 -4.37 23.59
CA VAL A 158 -24.38 -3.63 24.53
C VAL A 158 -23.00 -3.45 23.89
N GLU A 159 -22.26 -2.41 24.29
CA GLU A 159 -20.92 -2.14 23.74
C GLU A 159 -19.90 -3.22 24.12
N ARG A 160 -19.90 -3.65 25.38
CA ARG A 160 -19.07 -4.73 25.92
C ARG A 160 -19.56 -5.14 27.30
N PHE A 161 -19.23 -6.36 27.73
CA PHE A 161 -19.53 -6.84 29.07
C PHE A 161 -18.25 -7.28 29.79
N SER A 162 -17.80 -6.45 30.75
CA SER A 162 -16.59 -6.73 31.54
C SER A 162 -16.89 -7.70 32.68
N LEU A 163 -16.02 -8.69 32.84
CA LEU A 163 -15.91 -9.57 34.01
C LEU A 163 -14.72 -9.19 34.92
N ALA A 164 -14.02 -8.09 34.61
CA ALA A 164 -13.01 -7.53 35.49
C ALA A 164 -13.69 -6.81 36.67
N GLY A 165 -13.43 -7.30 37.88
CA GLY A 165 -13.91 -6.75 39.15
C GLY A 165 -12.76 -6.66 40.15
N ASP A 166 -12.98 -7.11 41.38
CA ASP A 166 -11.91 -7.14 42.40
C ASP A 166 -10.88 -8.22 42.04
N LEU A 167 -9.64 -7.80 41.78
CA LEU A 167 -8.52 -8.66 41.41
C LEU A 167 -7.68 -9.07 42.63
N GLU A 168 -7.57 -10.37 42.85
CA GLU A 168 -6.74 -11.01 43.87
C GLU A 168 -5.62 -11.83 43.22
N TYR A 169 -4.44 -11.81 43.85
CA TYR A 169 -3.27 -12.59 43.47
C TYR A 169 -2.85 -13.47 44.65
N ASP A 170 -2.65 -14.77 44.41
CA ASP A 170 -2.31 -15.75 45.44
C ASP A 170 -0.81 -15.79 45.83
N GLY A 171 0.02 -15.04 45.10
CA GLY A 171 1.48 -15.00 45.28
C GLY A 171 2.24 -16.10 44.54
N ASN A 172 1.55 -16.95 43.76
CA ASN A 172 2.10 -18.11 43.06
C ASN A 172 1.51 -18.27 41.63
N GLY A 173 1.08 -17.17 41.02
CA GLY A 173 0.60 -17.10 39.64
C GLY A 173 -0.93 -17.13 39.54
N GLY A 174 -1.64 -17.53 40.59
CA GLY A 174 -3.08 -17.62 40.60
C GLY A 174 -3.74 -16.26 40.71
N ILE A 175 -4.56 -15.92 39.72
CA ILE A 175 -5.34 -14.70 39.64
C ILE A 175 -6.81 -15.05 39.79
N THR A 176 -7.53 -14.27 40.61
CA THR A 176 -8.97 -14.35 40.76
C THR A 176 -9.57 -12.96 40.58
N THR A 177 -10.53 -12.81 39.66
CA THR A 177 -11.38 -11.62 39.58
C THR A 177 -12.80 -11.99 39.97
N SER A 178 -13.47 -11.15 40.77
CA SER A 178 -14.88 -11.34 41.12
C SER A 178 -15.69 -10.06 40.96
N ILE A 179 -16.88 -10.20 40.37
CA ILE A 179 -17.84 -9.09 40.18
C ILE A 179 -19.25 -9.52 40.59
N THR A 180 -19.90 -8.69 41.41
CA THR A 180 -21.27 -8.91 41.92
C THR A 180 -22.32 -8.25 41.02
N GLY A 181 -23.56 -8.71 41.07
CA GLY A 181 -24.67 -8.17 40.29
C GLY A 181 -24.69 -8.67 38.83
N THR A 182 -24.16 -9.86 38.61
CA THR A 182 -24.09 -10.51 37.29
C THR A 182 -25.05 -11.70 37.21
N THR A 183 -25.20 -12.28 36.02
CA THR A 183 -25.95 -13.53 35.80
C THR A 183 -25.01 -14.71 35.61
N ASP A 184 -25.54 -15.93 35.76
CA ASP A 184 -24.77 -17.15 35.52
C ASP A 184 -24.52 -17.36 34.02
N PHE A 185 -23.26 -17.19 33.58
CA PHE A 185 -22.85 -17.44 32.20
C PHE A 185 -22.32 -18.87 31.98
N SER A 186 -22.21 -19.71 33.01
CA SER A 186 -21.57 -21.02 32.90
C SER A 186 -22.27 -21.96 31.90
N GLN A 187 -23.59 -21.79 31.75
CA GLN A 187 -24.44 -22.55 30.82
C GLN A 187 -24.83 -21.77 29.56
N VAL A 188 -24.41 -20.51 29.45
CA VAL A 188 -24.70 -19.69 28.27
C VAL A 188 -23.62 -19.98 27.24
N PRO A 189 -23.95 -20.45 26.02
CA PRO A 189 -22.95 -20.59 24.97
C PRO A 189 -22.31 -19.22 24.70
N GLY A 190 -20.98 -19.15 24.74
CA GLY A 190 -20.25 -17.90 24.60
C GLY A 190 -18.76 -18.05 24.88
N VAL A 191 -18.04 -16.94 24.88
CA VAL A 191 -16.60 -16.92 25.15
C VAL A 191 -16.27 -15.94 26.27
N VAL A 192 -15.45 -16.38 27.22
CA VAL A 192 -14.73 -15.51 28.14
C VAL A 192 -13.35 -15.27 27.52
N VAL A 193 -12.99 -14.00 27.36
CA VAL A 193 -11.72 -13.57 26.79
C VAL A 193 -10.93 -12.85 27.86
N VAL A 194 -9.69 -13.28 28.09
CA VAL A 194 -8.67 -12.51 28.82
C VAL A 194 -7.67 -12.03 27.79
N TYR A 195 -7.36 -10.74 27.75
CA TYR A 195 -6.24 -10.22 26.95
C TYR A 195 -5.61 -9.02 27.62
N GLY A 196 -4.38 -8.70 27.24
CA GLY A 196 -3.68 -7.54 27.77
C GLY A 196 -2.27 -7.41 27.21
N ARG A 197 -1.50 -6.54 27.85
CA ARG A 197 -0.11 -6.29 27.51
C ARG A 197 0.69 -5.86 28.71
N ASP A 198 2.00 -6.03 28.61
CA ASP A 198 2.98 -5.54 29.56
C ASP A 198 4.21 -4.96 28.84
N GLU A 199 4.94 -4.07 29.53
CA GLU A 199 6.09 -3.33 29.00
C GLU A 199 5.78 -2.56 27.70
N THR A 200 4.85 -1.62 27.80
CA THR A 200 4.53 -0.65 26.75
C THR A 200 5.71 0.31 26.58
N VAL A 201 6.30 0.33 25.39
CA VAL A 201 7.44 1.22 25.05
C VAL A 201 6.98 2.54 24.44
N GLY A 202 5.80 2.55 23.82
CA GLY A 202 5.26 3.72 23.14
C GLY A 202 3.82 3.53 22.66
N MET A 203 3.25 4.62 22.16
CA MET A 203 1.99 4.60 21.41
C MET A 203 2.22 5.35 20.11
N ILE A 204 1.68 4.82 19.02
CA ILE A 204 1.68 5.53 17.75
C ILE A 204 0.75 6.75 17.90
N PRO A 205 1.22 7.98 17.59
CA PRO A 205 0.40 9.20 17.64
C PRO A 205 -0.94 9.04 16.92
N ASN A 206 -1.98 9.71 17.42
CA ASN A 206 -3.33 9.75 16.85
C ASN A 206 -3.98 8.38 16.58
N SER A 207 -3.46 7.31 17.19
CA SER A 207 -3.99 5.95 17.05
C SER A 207 -4.28 5.31 18.42
N ARG A 208 -4.94 4.15 18.39
CA ARG A 208 -5.09 3.27 19.57
C ARG A 208 -4.02 2.18 19.64
N VAL A 209 -2.95 2.29 18.85
CA VAL A 209 -1.92 1.25 18.73
C VAL A 209 -0.83 1.48 19.76
N ALA A 210 -0.65 0.50 20.65
CA ALA A 210 0.45 0.49 21.61
C ALA A 210 1.58 -0.42 21.12
N GLN A 211 2.80 0.11 21.09
CA GLN A 211 4.01 -0.69 20.93
C GLN A 211 4.39 -1.25 22.31
N ASN A 212 4.36 -2.56 22.44
CA ASN A 212 4.59 -3.26 23.70
C ASN A 212 5.39 -4.54 23.46
N LYS A 213 6.09 -4.99 24.49
CA LYS A 213 6.94 -6.18 24.39
C LYS A 213 6.16 -7.46 24.56
N TYR A 214 5.24 -7.51 25.52
CA TYR A 214 4.62 -8.77 25.94
C TYR A 214 3.09 -8.68 25.89
N PRO A 215 2.49 -8.87 24.70
CA PRO A 215 1.06 -9.08 24.59
C PRO A 215 0.69 -10.45 25.19
N PHE A 216 -0.55 -10.61 25.64
CA PHE A 216 -1.07 -11.92 26.07
C PHE A 216 -2.58 -12.04 25.83
N ALA A 217 -3.04 -13.28 25.62
CA ALA A 217 -4.46 -13.60 25.56
C ALA A 217 -4.74 -15.03 26.02
N ALA A 218 -5.98 -15.29 26.43
CA ALA A 218 -6.55 -16.62 26.65
C ALA A 218 -8.06 -16.61 26.42
N LEU A 219 -8.59 -17.77 26.04
CA LEU A 219 -10.00 -17.96 25.71
C LEU A 219 -10.60 -19.12 26.49
N LEU A 220 -11.84 -18.97 26.95
CA LEU A 220 -12.63 -20.04 27.53
C LEU A 220 -14.01 -20.04 26.88
N LYS A 221 -14.36 -21.14 26.20
CA LYS A 221 -15.73 -21.39 25.74
C LYS A 221 -16.60 -21.80 26.93
N THR A 222 -17.77 -21.20 27.04
CA THR A 222 -18.78 -21.47 28.07
C THR A 222 -20.02 -22.09 27.44
N GLY A 223 -20.86 -22.75 28.25
CA GLY A 223 -22.00 -23.51 27.75
C GLY A 223 -21.64 -24.61 26.74
N THR A 224 -22.61 -25.02 25.93
CA THR A 224 -22.40 -25.98 24.83
C THR A 224 -22.90 -25.36 23.52
N GLY A 225 -22.16 -25.52 22.43
CA GLY A 225 -22.61 -25.08 21.10
C GLY A 225 -21.94 -23.82 20.55
N VAL A 226 -20.74 -23.47 21.01
CA VAL A 226 -19.90 -22.45 20.36
C VAL A 226 -19.14 -23.08 19.20
N ASP A 227 -19.76 -23.05 18.01
CA ASP A 227 -19.26 -23.63 16.76
C ASP A 227 -18.81 -22.56 15.74
N TYR A 228 -18.47 -21.36 16.22
CA TYR A 228 -17.98 -20.28 15.38
C TYR A 228 -16.73 -20.68 14.60
N VAL A 229 -16.77 -20.39 13.31
CA VAL A 229 -15.65 -20.46 12.37
C VAL A 229 -15.54 -19.10 11.70
N SER A 230 -14.36 -18.48 11.77
CA SER A 230 -14.12 -17.20 11.11
C SER A 230 -14.23 -17.31 9.58
N ALA A 231 -14.82 -16.30 8.96
CA ALA A 231 -14.86 -16.13 7.51
C ALA A 231 -13.50 -15.72 6.91
N ALA A 232 -12.60 -15.11 7.71
CA ALA A 232 -11.25 -14.73 7.31
C ALA A 232 -10.20 -15.60 8.01
N ASN A 233 -8.95 -15.53 7.54
CA ASN A 233 -7.80 -16.23 8.12
C ASN A 233 -6.87 -15.23 8.80
N ASN A 234 -6.43 -15.52 10.03
CA ASN A 234 -5.38 -14.72 10.68
C ASN A 234 -4.08 -14.71 9.86
N ASP A 235 -3.76 -15.84 9.21
CA ASP A 235 -2.57 -16.00 8.36
C ASP A 235 -2.56 -15.01 7.18
N GLY A 236 -3.74 -14.58 6.71
CA GLY A 236 -3.85 -13.53 5.71
C GLY A 236 -3.48 -12.14 6.24
N CYS A 237 -3.69 -11.89 7.54
CA CYS A 237 -3.38 -10.61 8.17
C CYS A 237 -1.88 -10.43 8.44
N VAL A 238 -1.18 -11.49 8.86
CA VAL A 238 0.28 -11.45 9.14
C VAL A 238 1.12 -11.20 7.90
N ASN A 239 0.53 -11.32 6.70
CA ASN A 239 1.18 -10.95 5.45
C ASN A 239 1.55 -9.45 5.41
N CYS A 240 0.71 -8.59 5.97
CA CYS A 240 0.94 -7.14 5.98
C CYS A 240 1.22 -6.58 7.39
N HIS A 241 0.72 -7.25 8.42
CA HIS A 241 0.81 -6.78 9.80
C HIS A 241 1.86 -7.54 10.60
N THR A 242 1.99 -7.20 11.89
CA THR A 242 2.86 -7.93 12.83
C THR A 242 2.59 -9.44 12.80
N ASP A 243 3.62 -10.24 13.05
CA ASP A 243 3.50 -11.66 13.38
C ASP A 243 3.96 -11.87 14.84
N PRO A 244 3.05 -12.21 15.78
CA PRO A 244 1.63 -12.50 15.59
C PRO A 244 0.80 -11.26 15.20
N TYR A 245 -0.34 -11.47 14.54
CA TYR A 245 -1.25 -10.37 14.22
C TYR A 245 -1.91 -9.82 15.48
N LEU A 246 -1.69 -8.52 15.73
CA LEU A 246 -2.14 -7.84 16.94
C LEU A 246 -2.89 -6.54 16.58
N LYS A 247 -4.23 -6.58 16.62
CA LYS A 247 -5.01 -5.34 16.50
C LYS A 247 -4.75 -4.44 17.71
N HIS A 248 -4.65 -3.14 17.47
CA HIS A 248 -4.26 -2.14 18.48
C HIS A 248 -2.88 -2.41 19.13
N GLY A 249 -2.07 -3.29 18.54
CA GLY A 249 -0.75 -3.68 19.02
C GLY A 249 -0.73 -4.76 20.12
N TYR A 250 -1.88 -5.26 20.59
CA TYR A 250 -1.89 -6.30 21.65
C TYR A 250 -3.10 -7.23 21.67
N ILE A 251 -4.13 -6.98 20.85
CA ILE A 251 -5.28 -7.87 20.75
C ILE A 251 -4.99 -8.89 19.65
N TYR A 252 -4.67 -10.11 20.08
CA TYR A 252 -4.39 -11.25 19.19
C TYR A 252 -5.52 -11.50 18.21
N GLY A 253 -5.23 -11.61 16.92
CA GLY A 253 -6.17 -12.22 15.98
C GLY A 253 -6.31 -13.72 16.16
N GLN A 254 -5.29 -14.39 16.68
CA GLN A 254 -5.28 -15.83 16.90
C GLN A 254 -4.59 -16.13 18.23
N VAL A 255 -5.22 -16.94 19.08
CA VAL A 255 -4.68 -17.28 20.41
C VAL A 255 -3.98 -18.64 20.33
N ASP A 256 -2.82 -18.76 20.98
CA ASP A 256 -1.99 -19.98 21.04
C ASP A 256 -1.54 -20.53 19.67
N GLY A 257 -1.57 -19.71 18.61
CA GLY A 257 -1.29 -20.16 17.25
C GLY A 257 -2.29 -21.19 16.71
N ASP A 258 -3.52 -21.23 17.25
CA ASP A 258 -4.57 -22.16 16.84
C ASP A 258 -5.55 -21.47 15.88
N PRO A 259 -5.58 -21.84 14.58
CA PRO A 259 -6.53 -21.30 13.61
C PRO A 259 -8.01 -21.49 13.97
N ALA A 260 -8.33 -22.43 14.87
CA ALA A 260 -9.69 -22.57 15.40
C ALA A 260 -10.10 -21.43 16.34
N THR A 261 -9.18 -20.52 16.67
CA THR A 261 -9.39 -19.34 17.52
C THR A 261 -9.36 -18.02 16.75
N ASP A 262 -9.26 -18.06 15.42
CA ASP A 262 -9.28 -16.88 14.56
C ASP A 262 -10.40 -15.90 14.95
N PHE A 263 -9.97 -14.70 15.33
CA PHE A 263 -10.71 -13.51 15.72
C PHE A 263 -11.71 -13.64 16.88
N TYR A 264 -11.61 -14.67 17.71
CA TYR A 264 -12.46 -14.81 18.91
C TYR A 264 -12.29 -13.65 19.90
N THR A 265 -11.06 -13.17 20.09
CA THR A 265 -10.73 -12.02 20.95
C THR A 265 -11.40 -10.73 20.45
N CYS A 266 -11.43 -10.52 19.13
CA CYS A 266 -12.02 -9.34 18.50
C CYS A 266 -13.54 -9.30 18.74
N LYS A 267 -14.20 -10.47 18.80
CA LYS A 267 -15.63 -10.60 19.12
C LYS A 267 -15.98 -10.22 20.57
N ALA A 268 -15.00 -9.93 21.43
CA ALA A 268 -15.24 -9.30 22.73
C ALA A 268 -15.79 -7.86 22.60
N CYS A 269 -15.49 -7.18 21.49
CA CYS A 269 -15.89 -5.79 21.24
C CYS A 269 -16.64 -5.62 19.91
N HIS A 270 -16.26 -6.36 18.86
CA HIS A 270 -16.87 -6.30 17.53
C HIS A 270 -18.03 -7.30 17.38
N MET A 271 -19.13 -7.00 18.06
CA MET A 271 -20.34 -7.82 18.07
C MET A 271 -21.17 -7.65 16.79
N ASP A 272 -21.93 -8.69 16.43
CA ASP A 272 -22.63 -8.73 15.12
C ASP A 272 -23.87 -7.82 15.03
N ASN A 273 -24.26 -7.20 16.15
CA ASN A 273 -25.38 -6.26 16.26
C ASN A 273 -25.03 -4.94 16.95
N GLY A 274 -23.74 -4.65 17.16
CA GLY A 274 -23.31 -3.35 17.67
C GLY A 274 -23.55 -2.24 16.63
N GLU A 275 -23.81 -1.02 17.06
CA GLU A 275 -23.97 0.14 16.16
C GLU A 275 -22.59 0.72 15.79
N GLY A 276 -22.30 0.76 14.48
CA GLY A 276 -21.08 1.34 13.90
C GLY A 276 -20.90 2.81 14.27
N GLY A 277 -19.69 3.19 14.64
CA GLY A 277 -19.35 4.56 15.04
C GLY A 277 -18.49 5.34 14.05
N HIS A 278 -17.86 4.64 13.09
CA HIS A 278 -16.88 5.23 12.17
C HIS A 278 -17.53 5.69 10.86
N PHE A 279 -18.34 6.74 10.93
CA PHE A 279 -19.00 7.29 9.75
C PHE A 279 -18.02 8.01 8.81
N GLU A 280 -16.90 8.49 9.36
CA GLU A 280 -15.84 9.18 8.65
C GLU A 280 -15.27 8.38 7.48
N TRP A 281 -15.18 7.04 7.59
CA TRP A 281 -14.70 6.19 6.49
C TRP A 281 -15.53 6.38 5.22
N GLN A 282 -16.86 6.41 5.35
CA GLN A 282 -17.73 6.71 4.22
C GLN A 282 -17.58 8.17 3.79
N LEU A 283 -17.50 9.12 4.74
CA LEU A 283 -17.40 10.55 4.40
C LEU A 283 -16.13 10.87 3.61
N LEU A 284 -14.98 10.28 3.96
CA LEU A 284 -13.70 10.48 3.28
C LEU A 284 -13.80 10.23 1.77
N VAL A 285 -14.63 9.28 1.33
CA VAL A 285 -14.79 8.91 -0.09
C VAL A 285 -16.13 9.38 -0.69
N THR A 286 -17.05 9.90 0.12
CA THR A 286 -18.39 10.32 -0.35
C THR A 286 -18.69 11.81 -0.22
N ASP A 287 -18.07 12.50 0.73
CA ASP A 287 -18.17 13.95 0.93
C ASP A 287 -16.96 14.44 1.77
N PRO A 288 -15.77 14.57 1.15
CA PRO A 288 -14.55 14.96 1.86
C PRO A 288 -14.68 16.31 2.58
N ALA A 289 -15.49 17.24 2.05
CA ALA A 289 -15.74 18.54 2.67
C ALA A 289 -16.54 18.42 3.98
N LEU A 290 -17.50 17.50 4.05
CA LEU A 290 -18.18 17.16 5.29
C LEU A 290 -17.29 16.34 6.22
N ALA A 291 -16.48 15.42 5.69
CA ALA A 291 -15.49 14.67 6.47
C ALA A 291 -14.55 15.60 7.23
N GLN A 292 -14.01 16.60 6.53
CA GLN A 292 -13.14 17.63 7.11
C GLN A 292 -13.82 18.36 8.27
N GLN A 293 -15.03 18.88 8.08
CA GLN A 293 -15.77 19.58 9.14
C GLN A 293 -16.11 18.66 10.32
N TYR A 294 -16.43 17.40 10.04
CA TYR A 294 -16.78 16.40 11.06
C TYR A 294 -15.57 16.02 11.91
N LEU A 295 -14.43 15.71 11.28
CA LEU A 295 -13.17 15.37 11.96
C LEU A 295 -12.60 16.56 12.74
N ALA A 296 -12.82 17.79 12.26
CA ALA A 296 -12.48 19.02 12.98
C ALA A 296 -13.42 19.31 14.17
N GLY A 297 -14.50 18.55 14.36
CA GLY A 297 -15.49 18.76 15.41
C GLY A 297 -16.34 20.03 15.22
N GLU A 298 -16.41 20.55 14.00
CA GLU A 298 -17.17 21.76 13.65
C GLU A 298 -18.65 21.47 13.41
N VAL A 299 -18.97 20.24 12.99
CA VAL A 299 -20.33 19.78 12.71
C VAL A 299 -20.61 18.41 13.32
N GLU A 300 -21.87 18.17 13.63
CA GLU A 300 -22.41 16.86 13.98
C GLU A 300 -23.27 16.37 12.81
N LEU A 301 -23.18 15.08 12.49
CA LEU A 301 -24.02 14.49 11.45
C LEU A 301 -25.49 14.52 11.87
N THR A 302 -26.37 14.88 10.93
CA THR A 302 -27.82 14.81 11.14
C THR A 302 -28.28 13.36 11.28
N GLU A 303 -29.46 13.13 11.90
CA GLU A 303 -30.05 11.79 11.99
C GLU A 303 -30.21 11.11 10.61
N GLU A 304 -30.48 11.89 9.56
CA GLU A 304 -30.60 11.39 8.18
C GLU A 304 -29.24 10.92 7.62
N GLN A 305 -28.18 11.70 7.85
CA GLN A 305 -26.82 11.33 7.45
C GLN A 305 -26.30 10.13 8.24
N GLN A 306 -26.53 10.09 9.56
CA GLN A 306 -26.19 8.94 10.38
C GLN A 306 -26.94 7.69 9.89
N ALA A 307 -28.23 7.80 9.57
CA ALA A 307 -28.99 6.70 9.02
C ALA A 307 -28.48 6.23 7.63
N GLN A 308 -28.00 7.16 6.80
CA GLN A 308 -27.39 6.84 5.51
C GLN A 308 -26.12 6.00 5.68
N PHE A 309 -25.27 6.35 6.66
CA PHE A 309 -23.99 5.69 6.90
C PHE A 309 -24.03 4.59 7.96
N ALA A 310 -25.13 4.41 8.66
CA ALA A 310 -25.36 3.36 9.65
C ALA A 310 -24.95 1.96 9.14
N TYR A 311 -24.16 1.27 9.96
CA TYR A 311 -23.66 -0.07 9.72
C TYR A 311 -23.48 -0.77 11.08
N ASN A 312 -23.30 -2.08 11.09
CA ASN A 312 -23.02 -2.81 12.33
C ASN A 312 -21.51 -2.89 12.59
N THR A 313 -21.05 -2.77 13.84
CA THR A 313 -19.62 -2.91 14.27
C THR A 313 -19.05 -4.32 14.12
N SER A 314 -19.68 -5.16 13.29
CA SER A 314 -19.19 -6.51 13.04
C SER A 314 -17.74 -6.42 12.54
N LEU A 315 -16.91 -7.33 13.01
CA LEU A 315 -15.46 -7.29 12.73
C LEU A 315 -15.16 -7.10 11.24
N MET A 316 -15.84 -7.86 10.37
CA MET A 316 -15.57 -7.80 8.93
C MET A 316 -16.04 -6.49 8.30
N ASN A 317 -17.10 -5.84 8.81
CA ASN A 317 -17.47 -4.52 8.32
C ASN A 317 -16.37 -3.50 8.62
N ASP A 318 -15.89 -3.44 9.87
CA ASP A 318 -14.83 -2.48 10.24
C ASP A 318 -13.53 -2.75 9.47
N VAL A 319 -13.17 -4.02 9.27
CA VAL A 319 -12.01 -4.39 8.46
C VAL A 319 -12.19 -3.96 7.01
N HIS A 320 -13.31 -4.30 6.36
CA HIS A 320 -13.54 -3.92 4.96
C HIS A 320 -13.56 -2.40 4.78
N MET A 321 -14.27 -1.66 5.64
CA MET A 321 -14.42 -0.21 5.47
C MET A 321 -13.11 0.55 5.70
N SER A 322 -12.33 0.16 6.71
CA SER A 322 -11.01 0.78 6.93
C SER A 322 -10.06 0.55 5.75
N HIS A 323 -10.00 -0.68 5.23
CA HIS A 323 -9.12 -0.99 4.10
C HIS A 323 -9.64 -0.42 2.77
N ALA A 324 -10.97 -0.29 2.62
CA ALA A 324 -11.56 0.24 1.40
C ALA A 324 -11.71 1.76 1.41
N MET A 325 -11.64 2.46 2.53
CA MET A 325 -12.04 3.88 2.56
C MET A 325 -11.22 4.78 3.50
N GLU A 326 -10.40 4.21 4.39
CA GLU A 326 -9.59 5.00 5.32
C GLU A 326 -8.14 5.12 4.89
N PHE A 327 -7.54 4.03 4.40
CA PHE A 327 -6.10 3.96 4.16
C PHE A 327 -5.77 3.63 2.70
N PRO A 328 -4.56 3.98 2.23
CA PRO A 328 -4.03 3.50 0.95
C PRO A 328 -3.74 1.99 1.04
N TYR A 329 -4.72 1.16 0.71
CA TYR A 329 -4.56 -0.29 0.69
C TYR A 329 -3.58 -0.73 -0.42
N PRO A 330 -2.56 -1.56 -0.11
CA PRO A 330 -1.48 -1.87 -1.05
C PRO A 330 -1.89 -2.82 -2.19
N GLN A 331 -3.11 -3.35 -2.18
CA GLN A 331 -3.64 -4.28 -3.18
C GLN A 331 -4.97 -3.78 -3.74
N SER A 332 -5.48 -4.51 -4.74
CA SER A 332 -6.84 -4.35 -5.21
C SER A 332 -7.85 -4.86 -4.19
N MET A 333 -8.89 -4.09 -3.90
CA MET A 333 -10.01 -4.53 -3.03
C MET A 333 -10.81 -5.71 -3.62
N ALA A 334 -10.61 -6.03 -4.90
CA ALA A 334 -11.20 -7.21 -5.54
C ALA A 334 -10.50 -8.52 -5.14
N ASN A 335 -9.30 -8.44 -4.58
CA ASN A 335 -8.49 -9.61 -4.21
C ASN A 335 -8.86 -10.13 -2.81
N CYS A 336 -10.02 -10.78 -2.71
CA CYS A 336 -10.53 -11.32 -1.46
C CYS A 336 -9.65 -12.44 -0.90
N ALA A 337 -8.97 -13.20 -1.78
CA ALA A 337 -8.17 -14.37 -1.42
C ALA A 337 -7.07 -14.05 -0.41
N THR A 338 -6.55 -12.81 -0.38
CA THR A 338 -5.56 -12.35 0.61
C THR A 338 -5.99 -12.61 2.05
N CYS A 339 -7.27 -12.38 2.38
CA CYS A 339 -7.82 -12.59 3.73
C CYS A 339 -8.73 -13.83 3.82
N HIS A 340 -9.25 -14.30 2.69
CA HIS A 340 -10.26 -15.35 2.60
C HIS A 340 -9.77 -16.59 1.85
N GLU A 341 -8.47 -16.87 1.88
CA GLU A 341 -7.89 -18.05 1.25
C GLU A 341 -8.63 -19.33 1.68
N GLY A 342 -9.00 -20.16 0.70
CA GLY A 342 -9.77 -21.39 0.93
C GLY A 342 -11.21 -21.18 1.42
N LYS A 343 -11.68 -19.93 1.54
CA LYS A 343 -13.01 -19.56 2.06
C LYS A 343 -13.87 -18.75 1.07
N LEU A 344 -13.43 -18.58 -0.18
CA LEU A 344 -14.19 -17.86 -1.21
C LEU A 344 -15.60 -18.46 -1.45
N ASP A 345 -15.71 -19.78 -1.48
CA ASP A 345 -17.00 -20.49 -1.59
C ASP A 345 -17.93 -20.28 -0.38
N THR A 346 -17.41 -19.79 0.74
CA THR A 346 -18.19 -19.45 1.94
C THR A 346 -18.63 -18.00 1.93
N ILE A 347 -17.72 -17.09 1.55
CA ILE A 347 -17.97 -15.64 1.60
C ILE A 347 -18.76 -15.13 0.39
N LEU A 348 -18.62 -15.74 -0.78
CA LEU A 348 -19.31 -15.35 -2.02
C LEU A 348 -20.64 -16.07 -2.24
N THR A 349 -21.22 -16.64 -1.18
CA THR A 349 -22.53 -17.30 -1.25
C THR A 349 -23.67 -16.32 -1.39
N ASP A 350 -24.79 -16.78 -1.95
CA ASP A 350 -26.05 -16.04 -2.03
C ASP A 350 -26.52 -15.48 -0.68
N ALA A 351 -26.21 -16.15 0.43
CA ALA A 351 -26.58 -15.70 1.77
C ALA A 351 -25.89 -14.38 2.17
N ASN A 352 -24.72 -14.11 1.59
CA ASN A 352 -23.95 -12.90 1.84
C ASN A 352 -24.19 -11.82 0.79
N PHE A 353 -25.00 -12.08 -0.25
CA PHE A 353 -25.33 -11.08 -1.25
C PHE A 353 -26.39 -10.11 -0.74
N THR A 354 -25.97 -9.20 0.15
CA THR A 354 -26.84 -8.25 0.85
C THR A 354 -26.30 -6.82 0.68
N VAL A 355 -27.18 -5.82 0.80
CA VAL A 355 -26.76 -4.41 0.78
C VAL A 355 -25.77 -4.09 1.89
N SER A 356 -25.91 -4.73 3.07
CA SER A 356 -24.96 -4.56 4.17
C SER A 356 -23.54 -4.99 3.77
N THR A 357 -23.41 -6.12 3.09
CA THR A 357 -22.12 -6.62 2.58
C THR A 357 -21.57 -5.68 1.52
N CYS A 358 -22.40 -5.24 0.56
CA CYS A 358 -21.93 -4.32 -0.48
C CYS A 358 -21.41 -3.01 0.13
N LYS A 359 -22.14 -2.46 1.10
CA LYS A 359 -21.79 -1.19 1.76
C LYS A 359 -20.46 -1.24 2.54
N SER A 360 -20.02 -2.43 2.98
CA SER A 360 -18.73 -2.54 3.68
C SER A 360 -17.53 -2.28 2.77
N CYS A 361 -17.69 -2.43 1.45
CA CYS A 361 -16.61 -2.23 0.47
C CYS A 361 -16.91 -1.11 -0.54
N HIS A 362 -18.19 -0.86 -0.83
CA HIS A 362 -18.63 0.15 -1.78
C HIS A 362 -19.10 1.41 -1.05
N PRO A 363 -18.63 2.60 -1.46
CA PRO A 363 -19.13 3.84 -0.91
C PRO A 363 -20.63 3.99 -1.23
N VAL A 364 -21.41 4.57 -0.32
CA VAL A 364 -22.87 4.67 -0.49
C VAL A 364 -23.22 5.57 -1.68
N THR A 365 -22.46 6.64 -1.87
CA THR A 365 -22.60 7.65 -2.93
C THR A 365 -21.25 7.94 -3.56
N THR A 366 -21.21 8.75 -4.63
CA THR A 366 -19.97 9.24 -5.22
C THR A 366 -20.10 10.74 -5.45
N VAL A 367 -19.00 11.47 -5.34
CA VAL A 367 -18.89 12.87 -5.75
C VAL A 367 -18.08 12.95 -7.04
N GLU A 368 -18.47 13.84 -7.94
CA GLU A 368 -17.76 14.07 -9.20
C GLU A 368 -16.35 14.58 -8.92
N GLY A 369 -15.33 13.92 -9.49
CA GLY A 369 -13.92 14.28 -9.32
C GLY A 369 -13.23 13.63 -8.12
N ILE A 370 -13.93 12.83 -7.32
CA ILE A 370 -13.33 12.04 -6.23
C ILE A 370 -13.16 10.59 -6.71
N GLU A 371 -11.92 10.10 -6.73
CA GLU A 371 -11.64 8.71 -7.01
C GLU A 371 -12.04 7.84 -5.81
N THR A 372 -12.63 6.69 -6.09
CA THR A 372 -13.04 5.73 -5.05
C THR A 372 -12.52 4.35 -5.43
N PRO A 373 -12.09 3.54 -4.46
CA PRO A 373 -11.50 2.23 -4.74
C PRO A 373 -12.52 1.19 -5.20
N ALA A 374 -13.82 1.49 -5.08
CA ALA A 374 -14.88 0.69 -5.64
C ALA A 374 -16.03 1.60 -6.12
N PRO A 375 -16.76 1.23 -7.19
CA PRO A 375 -17.91 2.00 -7.64
C PRO A 375 -18.97 2.18 -6.55
N ALA A 376 -19.54 3.37 -6.41
CA ALA A 376 -20.57 3.61 -5.39
C ALA A 376 -21.82 2.75 -5.56
N LEU A 377 -22.53 2.49 -4.45
CA LEU A 377 -23.79 1.75 -4.44
C LEU A 377 -24.83 2.38 -5.37
N THR A 378 -24.92 3.71 -5.44
CA THR A 378 -25.83 4.40 -6.36
C THR A 378 -25.53 4.15 -7.84
N THR A 379 -24.30 3.76 -8.16
CA THR A 379 -23.87 3.38 -9.51
C THR A 379 -24.18 1.92 -9.80
N ILE A 380 -23.88 1.01 -8.86
CA ILE A 380 -24.05 -0.44 -9.06
C ILE A 380 -25.47 -0.94 -8.79
N LEU A 381 -26.26 -0.18 -8.04
CA LEU A 381 -27.68 -0.43 -7.75
C LEU A 381 -28.53 0.74 -8.29
N PRO A 382 -28.64 0.90 -9.62
CA PRO A 382 -29.31 2.05 -10.21
C PRO A 382 -30.80 2.10 -9.86
N GLU A 383 -31.27 3.29 -9.49
CA GLU A 383 -32.66 3.58 -9.09
C GLU A 383 -33.69 3.12 -10.13
N THR A 384 -33.34 3.17 -11.42
CA THR A 384 -34.22 2.76 -12.53
C THR A 384 -34.61 1.28 -12.48
N VAL A 385 -33.79 0.45 -11.84
CA VAL A 385 -34.01 -1.00 -11.69
C VAL A 385 -34.38 -1.33 -10.25
N HIS A 386 -33.64 -0.79 -9.28
CA HIS A 386 -33.70 -1.18 -7.86
C HIS A 386 -34.59 -0.27 -7.00
N GLY A 387 -34.93 0.93 -7.44
CA GLY A 387 -35.61 1.95 -6.63
C GLY A 387 -37.03 1.62 -6.19
N SER A 388 -37.66 0.64 -6.83
CA SER A 388 -39.00 0.14 -6.44
C SER A 388 -38.97 -1.02 -5.44
N MET A 389 -37.78 -1.49 -5.07
CA MET A 389 -37.55 -2.66 -4.21
C MET A 389 -37.13 -2.21 -2.81
N ASP A 390 -37.56 -2.96 -1.80
CA ASP A 390 -36.98 -2.83 -0.46
C ASP A 390 -35.75 -3.74 -0.38
N LEU A 391 -34.57 -3.17 -0.65
CA LEU A 391 -33.32 -3.93 -0.76
C LEU A 391 -32.87 -4.58 0.56
N ASN A 392 -33.44 -4.18 1.70
CA ASN A 392 -33.16 -4.82 2.99
C ASN A 392 -33.93 -6.15 3.16
N THR A 393 -35.01 -6.35 2.41
CA THR A 393 -35.85 -7.55 2.52
C THR A 393 -36.01 -8.33 1.22
N THR A 394 -35.57 -7.75 0.10
CA THR A 394 -35.64 -8.36 -1.23
C THR A 394 -34.59 -9.46 -1.37
N ASP A 395 -35.02 -10.63 -1.83
CA ASP A 395 -34.12 -11.73 -2.18
C ASP A 395 -33.45 -11.48 -3.54
N CYS A 396 -32.19 -11.06 -3.51
CA CYS A 396 -31.38 -10.74 -4.69
C CYS A 396 -31.28 -11.91 -5.68
N THR A 397 -31.30 -13.15 -5.21
CA THR A 397 -31.11 -14.37 -6.02
C THR A 397 -32.22 -14.61 -7.04
N THR A 398 -33.37 -13.96 -6.86
CA THR A 398 -34.47 -14.01 -7.84
C THR A 398 -34.03 -13.43 -9.20
N CYS A 399 -33.13 -12.44 -9.19
CA CYS A 399 -32.57 -11.80 -10.37
C CYS A 399 -31.09 -12.13 -10.60
N HIS A 400 -30.31 -12.21 -9.52
CA HIS A 400 -28.86 -12.45 -9.48
C HIS A 400 -28.52 -13.86 -9.00
N GLY A 401 -29.11 -14.87 -9.62
CA GLY A 401 -28.80 -16.28 -9.35
C GLY A 401 -28.20 -16.96 -10.58
N GLU A 402 -27.68 -18.17 -10.39
CA GLU A 402 -27.15 -18.95 -11.51
C GLU A 402 -28.22 -19.12 -12.62
N GLY A 403 -27.85 -18.74 -13.85
CA GLY A 403 -28.75 -18.81 -15.01
C GLY A 403 -29.96 -17.86 -14.97
N LYS A 404 -29.94 -16.85 -14.10
CA LYS A 404 -30.98 -15.81 -14.01
C LYS A 404 -30.67 -14.63 -14.95
N LEU A 405 -31.41 -13.54 -14.77
CA LEU A 405 -31.33 -12.35 -15.62
C LEU A 405 -29.98 -11.64 -15.50
N ALA A 406 -29.39 -11.65 -14.30
CA ALA A 406 -28.12 -11.02 -13.99
C ALA A 406 -27.16 -12.04 -13.35
N PRO A 407 -25.83 -11.79 -13.41
CA PRO A 407 -24.84 -12.67 -12.80
C PRO A 407 -25.03 -12.82 -11.29
N ALA A 408 -24.69 -14.00 -10.77
CA ALA A 408 -24.66 -14.28 -9.34
C ALA A 408 -23.45 -13.60 -8.66
N PHE A 409 -23.45 -13.53 -7.33
CA PHE A 409 -22.41 -12.80 -6.58
C PHE A 409 -21.00 -13.27 -6.91
N ASN A 410 -20.78 -14.59 -6.93
CA ASN A 410 -19.50 -15.24 -7.28
C ASN A 410 -19.10 -15.13 -8.77
N GLN A 411 -19.99 -14.62 -9.62
CA GLN A 411 -19.70 -14.30 -11.03
C GLN A 411 -19.36 -12.83 -11.21
N ILE A 412 -19.83 -11.97 -10.31
CA ILE A 412 -19.48 -10.55 -10.26
C ILE A 412 -18.11 -10.39 -9.60
N HIS A 413 -17.87 -11.13 -8.51
CA HIS A 413 -16.60 -11.19 -7.81
C HIS A 413 -16.09 -12.62 -7.82
N THR A 414 -14.92 -12.85 -8.42
CA THR A 414 -14.23 -14.16 -8.36
C THR A 414 -13.43 -14.33 -7.08
N GLY A 415 -13.17 -13.23 -6.35
CA GLY A 415 -12.27 -13.19 -5.20
C GLY A 415 -10.80 -12.98 -5.57
N PHE A 416 -10.51 -12.74 -6.85
CA PHE A 416 -9.17 -12.51 -7.37
C PHE A 416 -9.11 -11.29 -8.29
N ASP A 417 -8.00 -10.55 -8.25
CA ASP A 417 -7.74 -9.49 -9.22
C ASP A 417 -7.45 -10.08 -10.61
N THR A 418 -8.17 -9.61 -11.64
CA THR A 418 -8.08 -10.17 -13.00
C THR A 418 -6.80 -9.81 -13.75
N ALA A 419 -6.04 -8.82 -13.29
CA ALA A 419 -4.71 -8.54 -13.81
C ALA A 419 -3.66 -9.50 -13.21
N ILE A 420 -3.89 -10.03 -12.00
CA ILE A 420 -2.92 -10.86 -11.28
C ILE A 420 -3.21 -12.36 -11.45
N TYR A 421 -4.49 -12.74 -11.46
CA TYR A 421 -4.93 -14.13 -11.45
C TYR A 421 -5.88 -14.47 -12.59
N THR A 422 -5.91 -15.76 -12.91
CA THR A 422 -7.03 -16.39 -13.59
C THR A 422 -8.27 -16.45 -12.68
N ALA A 423 -9.43 -16.71 -13.27
CA ALA A 423 -10.68 -16.83 -12.51
C ALA A 423 -10.69 -18.01 -11.50
N ASP A 424 -9.84 -19.02 -11.70
CA ASP A 424 -9.64 -20.16 -10.80
C ASP A 424 -8.50 -19.96 -9.78
N GLY A 425 -7.89 -18.77 -9.75
CA GLY A 425 -6.93 -18.37 -8.72
C GLY A 425 -5.46 -18.71 -9.02
N GLN A 426 -5.11 -19.02 -10.27
CA GLN A 426 -3.71 -19.19 -10.67
C GLN A 426 -3.07 -17.83 -10.98
N LYS A 427 -1.94 -17.49 -10.35
CA LYS A 427 -1.17 -16.28 -10.67
C LYS A 427 -0.55 -16.38 -12.07
N TYR A 428 -0.71 -15.34 -12.90
CA TYR A 428 -0.09 -15.31 -14.23
C TYR A 428 1.43 -15.32 -14.18
N SER A 429 2.02 -14.64 -13.19
CA SER A 429 3.47 -14.56 -13.00
C SER A 429 4.14 -15.88 -12.60
N GLU A 430 3.37 -16.84 -12.09
CA GLU A 430 3.83 -18.21 -11.80
C GLU A 430 3.65 -19.14 -13.00
N ALA A 431 2.64 -18.85 -13.82
CA ALA A 431 2.26 -19.68 -14.94
C ALA A 431 2.92 -19.25 -16.27
N ILE A 432 3.47 -18.04 -16.35
CA ILE A 432 4.21 -17.52 -17.51
C ILE A 432 5.59 -17.08 -17.05
N THR A 433 6.63 -17.66 -17.66
CA THR A 433 8.02 -17.35 -17.35
C THR A 433 8.68 -16.70 -18.56
N VAL A 434 9.36 -15.58 -18.34
CA VAL A 434 10.21 -14.92 -19.34
C VAL A 434 11.67 -15.01 -18.87
N THR A 435 12.58 -15.30 -19.80
CA THR A 435 14.01 -15.51 -19.49
C THR A 435 14.92 -14.78 -20.45
N VAL A 436 16.00 -14.20 -19.91
CA VAL A 436 17.14 -13.75 -20.71
C VAL A 436 18.08 -14.95 -20.92
N ASP A 437 18.14 -15.45 -22.15
CA ASP A 437 18.68 -16.78 -22.47
C ASP A 437 20.18 -16.75 -22.76
N SER A 438 20.62 -15.79 -23.59
CA SER A 438 22.02 -15.66 -24.00
C SER A 438 22.38 -14.20 -24.28
N ALA A 439 23.66 -13.87 -24.16
CA ALA A 439 24.21 -12.58 -24.57
C ALA A 439 25.67 -12.73 -25.03
N THR A 440 26.09 -11.89 -25.96
CA THR A 440 27.48 -11.79 -26.46
C THR A 440 27.83 -10.34 -26.76
N PHE A 441 29.09 -9.95 -26.52
CA PHE A 441 29.58 -8.59 -26.72
C PHE A 441 30.82 -8.57 -27.62
N ASP A 442 30.81 -7.76 -28.66
CA ASP A 442 31.90 -7.67 -29.65
C ASP A 442 32.86 -6.48 -29.46
N GLY A 443 32.69 -5.73 -28.37
CA GLY A 443 33.42 -4.50 -28.06
C GLY A 443 32.59 -3.23 -28.28
N SER A 444 31.50 -3.29 -29.03
CA SER A 444 30.56 -2.16 -29.20
C SER A 444 29.11 -2.57 -29.31
N MET A 445 28.83 -3.78 -29.81
CA MET A 445 27.49 -4.32 -29.97
C MET A 445 27.27 -5.41 -28.93
N LEU A 446 26.13 -5.35 -28.25
CA LEU A 446 25.65 -6.36 -27.31
C LEU A 446 24.45 -7.07 -27.93
N ASP A 447 24.65 -8.30 -28.37
CA ASP A 447 23.59 -9.16 -28.87
C ASP A 447 23.04 -10.01 -27.73
N PHE A 448 21.73 -10.14 -27.62
CA PHE A 448 21.10 -11.00 -26.61
C PHE A 448 19.78 -11.60 -27.09
N THR A 449 19.47 -12.78 -26.55
CA THR A 449 18.24 -13.51 -26.83
C THR A 449 17.43 -13.69 -25.57
N PHE A 450 16.11 -13.68 -25.71
CA PHE A 450 15.18 -13.96 -24.62
C PHE A 450 13.94 -14.69 -25.15
N SER A 451 13.23 -15.36 -24.25
CA SER A 451 12.06 -16.16 -24.59
C SER A 451 11.00 -16.14 -23.50
N ALA A 452 9.77 -16.50 -23.87
CA ALA A 452 8.64 -16.58 -22.98
C ALA A 452 7.92 -17.92 -23.14
N VAL A 453 7.72 -18.63 -22.01
CA VAL A 453 7.05 -19.92 -21.96
C VAL A 453 5.87 -19.84 -21.01
N GLY A 454 4.69 -20.23 -21.49
CA GLY A 454 3.49 -20.37 -20.68
C GLY A 454 3.28 -21.82 -20.22
N SER A 455 2.61 -21.97 -19.08
CA SER A 455 2.13 -23.26 -18.59
C SER A 455 1.19 -23.89 -19.61
N PRO A 456 1.32 -25.19 -19.91
CA PRO A 456 0.38 -25.88 -20.82
C PRO A 456 -1.06 -25.92 -20.28
N ASP A 457 -1.26 -25.66 -18.99
CA ASP A 457 -2.56 -25.68 -18.32
C ASP A 457 -3.27 -24.31 -18.35
N LEU A 458 -2.58 -23.23 -18.79
CA LEU A 458 -3.20 -21.93 -19.03
C LEU A 458 -3.97 -21.96 -20.36
N GLU A 459 -5.23 -22.34 -20.31
CA GLU A 459 -6.11 -22.20 -21.46
C GLU A 459 -6.28 -20.70 -21.82
N ALA A 460 -6.23 -20.38 -23.11
CA ALA A 460 -6.51 -19.06 -23.69
C ALA A 460 -5.43 -17.94 -23.54
N ILE A 461 -4.23 -18.23 -23.05
CA ILE A 461 -3.12 -17.25 -23.09
C ILE A 461 -2.01 -17.69 -24.04
N ASP A 462 -1.73 -16.85 -25.03
CA ASP A 462 -0.71 -17.07 -26.04
C ASP A 462 0.52 -16.20 -25.75
N THR A 463 1.61 -16.80 -25.26
CA THR A 463 2.85 -16.05 -24.96
C THR A 463 3.52 -15.48 -26.21
N THR A 464 3.11 -15.90 -27.42
CA THR A 464 3.64 -15.33 -28.66
C THR A 464 3.09 -13.94 -28.97
N THR A 465 2.05 -13.48 -28.24
CA THR A 465 1.49 -12.13 -28.38
C THR A 465 2.12 -11.10 -27.43
N ILE A 466 3.14 -11.48 -26.67
CA ILE A 466 3.89 -10.56 -25.80
C ILE A 466 4.54 -9.46 -26.65
N THR A 467 4.44 -8.22 -26.18
CA THR A 467 5.10 -7.03 -26.74
C THR A 467 6.23 -6.59 -25.80
N PRO A 468 7.44 -7.17 -25.93
CA PRO A 468 8.48 -6.95 -24.94
C PRO A 468 9.15 -5.59 -25.12
N THR A 469 9.41 -4.92 -23.99
CA THR A 469 10.36 -3.81 -23.91
C THR A 469 11.65 -4.29 -23.25
N VAL A 470 12.78 -4.08 -23.90
CA VAL A 470 14.11 -4.44 -23.37
C VAL A 470 14.82 -3.22 -22.82
N MET A 471 15.63 -3.42 -21.78
CA MET A 471 16.45 -2.38 -21.18
C MET A 471 17.88 -2.87 -20.98
N VAL A 472 18.86 -2.00 -21.23
CA VAL A 472 20.28 -2.24 -20.95
C VAL A 472 20.84 -1.14 -20.06
N GLY A 473 21.11 -1.43 -18.79
CA GLY A 473 21.68 -0.48 -17.83
C GLY A 473 23.17 -0.69 -17.65
N LEU A 474 23.98 0.36 -17.67
CA LEU A 474 25.44 0.25 -17.51
C LEU A 474 25.81 0.56 -16.06
N TYR A 475 26.34 -0.44 -15.36
CA TYR A 475 26.83 -0.26 -14.00
C TYR A 475 28.09 0.63 -13.99
N GLY A 476 28.17 1.53 -13.01
CA GLY A 476 29.32 2.41 -12.84
C GLY A 476 30.29 1.89 -11.78
N TYR A 477 31.58 1.85 -12.09
CA TYR A 477 32.66 1.61 -11.13
C TYR A 477 32.52 0.32 -10.32
N ASP A 478 31.97 -0.75 -10.91
CA ASP A 478 31.62 -2.03 -10.24
C ASP A 478 30.70 -1.87 -9.01
N THR A 479 30.03 -0.72 -8.88
CA THR A 479 29.01 -0.49 -7.86
C THR A 479 27.68 -1.07 -8.30
N LYS A 480 26.77 -1.28 -7.34
CA LYS A 480 25.42 -1.73 -7.67
C LYS A 480 24.67 -0.74 -8.56
N ASP A 481 25.04 0.54 -8.65
CA ASP A 481 24.24 1.59 -9.27
C ASP A 481 24.63 1.87 -10.73
N PHE A 482 23.66 2.33 -11.52
CA PHE A 482 23.85 2.61 -12.95
C PHE A 482 24.43 4.00 -13.18
N ILE A 483 25.53 4.08 -13.94
CA ILE A 483 26.09 5.35 -14.41
C ILE A 483 25.40 5.83 -15.70
N ILE A 484 24.90 4.88 -16.50
CA ILE A 484 23.96 5.12 -17.59
C ILE A 484 22.72 4.27 -17.33
N GLY A 485 21.61 4.93 -16.99
CA GLY A 485 20.30 4.32 -16.87
C GLY A 485 19.61 4.22 -18.24
N PRO A 486 18.95 3.10 -18.54
CA PRO A 486 18.27 2.91 -19.83
C PRO A 486 17.12 3.88 -20.06
N HIS A 487 16.40 4.24 -19.00
CA HIS A 487 15.27 5.17 -19.04
C HIS A 487 15.69 6.65 -19.09
N GLU A 488 16.99 6.97 -19.11
CA GLU A 488 17.46 8.33 -19.28
C GLU A 488 17.19 8.83 -20.72
N ARG A 489 17.24 10.14 -20.93
CA ARG A 489 17.32 10.74 -22.27
C ARG A 489 18.58 11.58 -22.34
N LEU A 490 19.54 11.12 -23.13
CA LEU A 490 20.88 11.71 -23.21
C LEU A 490 21.20 12.29 -24.59
N PHE A 491 20.32 12.09 -25.57
CA PHE A 491 20.54 12.47 -26.96
C PHE A 491 19.32 13.21 -27.50
N ASP A 492 19.59 14.22 -28.34
CA ASP A 492 18.60 14.87 -29.20
C ASP A 492 18.43 13.99 -30.45
N ASP A 493 17.63 12.94 -30.32
CA ASP A 493 17.42 11.93 -31.35
C ASP A 493 16.47 12.44 -32.45
N ASN A 494 15.65 13.44 -32.14
CA ASN A 494 14.71 14.04 -33.08
C ASN A 494 15.30 15.24 -33.86
N GLY A 495 16.43 15.79 -33.40
CA GLY A 495 17.18 16.88 -34.02
C GLY A 495 16.58 18.29 -33.82
N ASP A 496 15.77 18.50 -32.78
CA ASP A 496 15.10 19.77 -32.50
C ASP A 496 15.92 20.75 -31.66
N GLY A 497 17.08 20.31 -31.16
CA GLY A 497 18.02 21.10 -30.36
C GLY A 497 17.72 21.09 -28.86
N THR A 498 16.73 20.30 -28.41
CA THR A 498 16.39 20.07 -27.01
C THR A 498 16.47 18.58 -26.69
N ILE A 499 16.67 18.25 -25.41
CA ILE A 499 16.61 16.86 -24.93
C ILE A 499 15.41 16.80 -24.00
N ASP A 500 14.30 16.24 -24.48
CA ASP A 500 13.03 16.21 -23.76
C ASP A 500 12.24 14.91 -23.98
N ASN A 501 10.98 14.87 -23.58
CA ASN A 501 10.17 13.66 -23.69
C ASN A 501 9.85 13.20 -25.13
N SER A 502 10.13 14.05 -26.12
CA SER A 502 10.03 13.77 -27.55
C SER A 502 11.22 12.98 -28.08
N ASP A 503 12.31 12.89 -27.32
CA ASP A 503 13.47 12.06 -27.64
C ASP A 503 13.31 10.62 -27.18
N GLN A 504 14.09 9.74 -27.79
CA GLN A 504 14.10 8.33 -27.43
C GLN A 504 14.79 8.13 -26.08
N ARG A 505 14.34 7.09 -25.37
CA ARG A 505 15.05 6.62 -24.18
C ARG A 505 16.43 6.10 -24.59
N THR A 506 17.37 6.17 -23.66
CA THR A 506 18.80 5.98 -23.96
C THR A 506 19.08 4.52 -24.30
N LEU A 507 18.67 3.59 -23.44
CA LEU A 507 18.87 2.16 -23.63
C LEU A 507 17.61 1.36 -23.23
N GLU A 508 16.44 1.87 -23.59
CA GLU A 508 15.14 1.19 -23.46
C GLU A 508 14.45 1.14 -24.81
N TYR A 509 13.91 -0.02 -25.17
CA TYR A 509 13.45 -0.30 -26.53
C TYR A 509 12.27 -1.25 -26.57
N GLU A 510 11.15 -0.79 -27.13
CA GLU A 510 10.03 -1.63 -27.51
C GLU A 510 10.41 -2.44 -28.76
N VAL A 511 10.49 -3.76 -28.63
CA VAL A 511 11.02 -4.64 -29.68
C VAL A 511 10.15 -4.59 -30.93
N GLY A 512 10.79 -4.37 -32.08
CA GLY A 512 10.14 -4.23 -33.39
C GLY A 512 9.96 -2.78 -33.84
N THR A 513 10.17 -1.80 -32.96
CA THR A 513 10.12 -0.37 -33.31
C THR A 513 11.44 0.12 -33.93
N GLU A 514 11.47 1.35 -34.47
CA GLU A 514 12.71 1.99 -34.92
C GLU A 514 13.39 2.68 -33.73
N HIS A 515 14.68 2.40 -33.53
CA HIS A 515 15.46 2.99 -32.44
C HIS A 515 16.91 3.23 -32.86
N PRO A 516 17.53 4.38 -32.52
CA PRO A 516 18.89 4.72 -32.96
C PRO A 516 19.99 3.82 -32.39
N ARG A 517 19.71 3.13 -31.28
CA ARG A 517 20.68 2.30 -30.52
C ARG A 517 20.25 0.85 -30.33
N PHE A 518 19.15 0.42 -30.94
CA PHE A 518 18.71 -0.97 -30.87
C PHE A 518 18.26 -1.46 -32.24
N THR A 519 18.41 -2.77 -32.47
CA THR A 519 17.89 -3.43 -33.66
C THR A 519 17.28 -4.76 -33.28
N THR A 520 16.05 -5.00 -33.74
CA THR A 520 15.44 -6.33 -33.66
C THR A 520 16.03 -7.21 -34.76
N VAL A 521 16.69 -8.31 -34.37
CA VAL A 521 17.26 -9.29 -35.31
C VAL A 521 16.22 -10.34 -35.68
N SER A 522 15.52 -10.87 -34.68
CA SER A 522 14.39 -11.78 -34.86
C SER A 522 13.35 -11.62 -33.75
N ALA A 523 12.08 -11.84 -34.09
CA ALA A 523 10.95 -11.79 -33.17
C ALA A 523 9.86 -12.74 -33.69
N GLY A 524 9.59 -13.81 -32.96
CA GLY A 524 8.57 -14.79 -33.36
C GLY A 524 8.59 -16.04 -32.49
N ASP A 525 7.46 -16.74 -32.45
CA ASP A 525 7.30 -18.00 -31.71
C ASP A 525 7.70 -17.90 -30.22
N GLY A 526 7.46 -16.74 -29.59
CA GLY A 526 7.81 -16.49 -28.18
C GLY A 526 9.32 -16.40 -27.92
N THR A 527 10.13 -16.16 -28.95
CA THR A 527 11.58 -15.95 -28.88
C THR A 527 11.96 -14.67 -29.61
N TRP A 528 12.92 -13.93 -29.05
CA TRP A 528 13.40 -12.67 -29.59
C TRP A 528 14.93 -12.60 -29.53
N GLU A 529 15.50 -11.89 -30.49
CA GLU A 529 16.92 -11.58 -30.59
C GLU A 529 17.07 -10.09 -30.90
N VAL A 530 17.85 -9.40 -30.07
CA VAL A 530 18.03 -7.95 -30.12
C VAL A 530 19.51 -7.61 -30.02
N THR A 531 19.94 -6.61 -30.78
CA THR A 531 21.27 -6.00 -30.69
C THR A 531 21.14 -4.61 -30.07
N ALA A 532 21.90 -4.33 -29.01
CA ALA A 532 22.09 -2.99 -28.45
C ALA A 532 23.43 -2.40 -28.92
N ASP A 533 23.41 -1.16 -29.41
CA ASP A 533 24.60 -0.40 -29.80
C ASP A 533 25.12 0.42 -28.61
N LEU A 534 26.26 0.00 -28.07
CA LEU A 534 26.96 0.65 -26.96
C LEU A 534 28.17 1.47 -27.43
N SER A 535 28.32 1.72 -28.73
CA SER A 535 29.49 2.41 -29.32
C SER A 535 29.78 3.76 -28.66
N THR A 536 28.74 4.49 -28.26
CA THR A 536 28.83 5.77 -27.55
C THR A 536 29.60 5.71 -26.23
N TRP A 537 29.62 4.56 -25.55
CA TRP A 537 30.24 4.40 -24.23
C TRP A 537 31.52 3.55 -24.26
N THR A 538 32.09 3.31 -25.45
CA THR A 538 33.32 2.52 -25.62
C THR A 538 34.52 3.06 -24.84
N ASP A 539 34.60 4.38 -24.61
CA ASP A 539 35.64 4.97 -23.76
C ASP A 539 35.47 4.58 -22.28
N MET A 540 34.24 4.57 -21.77
CA MET A 540 33.93 4.15 -20.38
C MET A 540 34.11 2.64 -20.19
N ILE A 541 33.86 1.86 -21.24
CA ILE A 541 34.14 0.42 -21.24
C ILE A 541 35.66 0.19 -21.26
N GLY A 542 36.37 0.91 -22.13
CA GLY A 542 37.82 0.77 -22.29
C GLY A 542 38.64 1.23 -21.09
N ASP A 543 38.16 2.20 -20.31
CA ASP A 543 38.82 2.68 -19.09
C ASP A 543 38.38 1.95 -17.80
N GLY A 544 37.44 1.01 -17.91
CA GLY A 544 36.93 0.20 -16.82
C GLY A 544 35.90 0.90 -15.92
N THR A 545 35.42 2.09 -16.28
CA THR A 545 34.29 2.74 -15.61
C THR A 545 33.02 1.90 -15.75
N VAL A 546 32.82 1.24 -16.89
CA VAL A 546 31.73 0.29 -17.12
C VAL A 546 32.33 -1.06 -17.46
N LYS A 547 32.16 -2.05 -16.58
CA LYS A 547 32.57 -3.44 -16.85
C LYS A 547 31.40 -4.39 -17.01
N ARG A 548 30.23 -4.02 -16.46
CA ARG A 548 29.04 -4.85 -16.44
C ARG A 548 27.82 -4.05 -16.86
N VAL A 549 26.88 -4.75 -17.46
CA VAL A 549 25.56 -4.24 -17.80
C VAL A 549 24.49 -5.13 -17.17
N GLU A 550 23.31 -4.56 -16.94
CA GLU A 550 22.11 -5.33 -16.65
C GLU A 550 21.25 -5.38 -17.90
N ILE A 551 20.82 -6.58 -18.29
CA ILE A 551 19.89 -6.79 -19.40
C ILE A 551 18.55 -7.19 -18.78
N ALA A 552 17.49 -6.42 -19.05
CA ALA A 552 16.16 -6.69 -18.55
C ALA A 552 15.12 -6.76 -19.67
N VAL A 553 14.03 -7.48 -19.40
CA VAL A 553 12.87 -7.61 -20.29
C VAL A 553 11.61 -7.30 -19.49
N MET A 554 10.82 -6.33 -19.94
CA MET A 554 9.45 -6.08 -19.47
C MET A 554 8.47 -6.74 -20.45
N PRO A 555 7.79 -7.84 -20.06
CA PRO A 555 7.01 -8.64 -20.97
C PRO A 555 5.53 -8.23 -20.95
N GLU A 556 5.17 -7.14 -21.60
CA GLU A 556 3.76 -6.73 -21.68
C GLU A 556 2.92 -7.80 -22.38
N LEU A 557 1.82 -8.19 -21.73
CA LEU A 557 0.84 -9.12 -22.26
C LEU A 557 -0.56 -8.64 -21.92
N VAL A 558 -1.42 -8.55 -22.92
CA VAL A 558 -2.82 -8.13 -22.77
C VAL A 558 -3.73 -9.29 -23.13
N ASN A 559 -4.68 -9.62 -22.26
CA ASN A 559 -5.62 -10.72 -22.49
C ASN A 559 -6.75 -10.32 -23.48
N ALA A 560 -7.64 -11.26 -23.78
CA ALA A 560 -8.73 -11.05 -24.74
C ALA A 560 -9.74 -9.95 -24.32
N ASP A 561 -9.82 -9.64 -23.02
CA ASP A 561 -10.69 -8.60 -22.46
C ASP A 561 -10.01 -7.22 -22.41
N GLY A 562 -8.75 -7.12 -22.88
CA GLY A 562 -7.99 -5.88 -22.88
C GLY A 562 -7.31 -5.56 -21.55
N VAL A 563 -7.22 -6.52 -20.63
CA VAL A 563 -6.53 -6.36 -19.33
C VAL A 563 -5.07 -6.72 -19.50
N GLN A 564 -4.18 -5.81 -19.09
CA GLN A 564 -2.74 -6.09 -19.01
C GLN A 564 -2.45 -6.99 -17.82
N LEU A 565 -1.68 -8.06 -18.04
CA LEU A 565 -1.43 -9.09 -17.04
C LEU A 565 -0.15 -8.82 -16.25
N ALA A 566 -0.20 -9.11 -14.95
CA ALA A 566 0.93 -8.97 -14.05
C ALA A 566 1.94 -10.10 -14.27
N LEU A 567 3.07 -9.75 -14.89
CA LEU A 567 4.16 -10.67 -15.20
C LEU A 567 5.46 -10.20 -14.55
N ASN A 568 6.34 -11.16 -14.26
CA ASN A 568 7.65 -10.86 -13.70
C ASN A 568 8.59 -10.41 -14.83
N ALA A 569 9.22 -9.26 -14.66
CA ALA A 569 10.27 -8.76 -15.55
C ALA A 569 11.63 -9.37 -15.16
N PRO A 570 12.19 -10.32 -15.93
CA PRO A 570 13.51 -10.87 -15.64
C PRO A 570 14.62 -9.85 -15.94
N SER A 571 15.73 -9.98 -15.22
CA SER A 571 16.98 -9.31 -15.59
C SER A 571 18.19 -10.19 -15.26
N ARG A 572 19.31 -9.93 -15.93
CA ARG A 572 20.58 -10.61 -15.72
C ARG A 572 21.76 -9.67 -15.86
N THR A 573 22.76 -9.84 -14.99
CA THR A 573 24.01 -9.09 -15.05
C THR A 573 24.98 -9.75 -16.02
N PHE A 574 25.49 -8.99 -16.98
CA PHE A 574 26.45 -9.45 -17.99
C PHE A 574 27.79 -8.71 -17.86
N ASP A 575 28.89 -9.45 -17.83
CA ASP A 575 30.25 -8.92 -17.77
C ASP A 575 30.81 -8.78 -19.19
N LEU A 576 31.10 -7.54 -19.58
CA LEU A 576 31.50 -7.17 -20.94
C LEU A 576 32.93 -7.64 -21.27
N GLU A 577 33.82 -7.74 -20.28
CA GLU A 577 35.20 -8.22 -20.50
C GLU A 577 35.24 -9.74 -20.54
N ALA A 578 34.51 -10.39 -19.64
CA ALA A 578 34.43 -11.84 -19.59
C ALA A 578 33.55 -12.44 -20.70
N ASP A 579 32.70 -11.62 -21.35
CA ASP A 579 31.71 -12.03 -22.35
C ASP A 579 30.80 -13.15 -21.80
N ALA A 580 30.33 -12.96 -20.56
CA ALA A 580 29.57 -13.97 -19.81
C ALA A 580 28.64 -13.35 -18.77
N PHE A 581 27.55 -14.04 -18.45
CA PHE A 581 26.69 -13.67 -17.33
C PHE A 581 27.42 -13.82 -15.98
N ALA A 582 27.20 -12.84 -15.11
CA ALA A 582 27.75 -12.72 -13.77
C ALA A 582 26.62 -12.46 -12.76
N ASP A 583 25.57 -13.28 -12.81
CA ASP A 583 24.32 -13.09 -12.05
C ASP A 583 24.53 -12.99 -10.52
N ASP A 584 25.57 -13.63 -9.99
CA ASP A 584 25.88 -13.61 -8.56
C ASP A 584 26.69 -12.36 -8.12
N PHE A 585 27.10 -11.49 -9.05
CA PHE A 585 27.96 -10.35 -8.73
C PHE A 585 27.24 -9.32 -7.84
N TYR A 586 25.97 -9.03 -8.14
CA TYR A 586 25.11 -8.18 -7.33
C TYR A 586 24.03 -9.04 -6.67
N ALA A 587 24.33 -9.53 -5.45
CA ALA A 587 23.35 -10.31 -4.69
C ALA A 587 22.08 -9.49 -4.40
N PRO A 588 20.88 -10.11 -4.44
CA PRO A 588 19.63 -9.45 -4.07
C PRO A 588 19.66 -8.92 -2.63
N ILE A 589 19.27 -7.65 -2.47
CA ILE A 589 19.19 -6.96 -1.17
C ILE A 589 17.78 -7.00 -0.59
N ALA A 590 16.76 -7.08 -1.46
CA ALA A 590 15.35 -7.09 -1.08
C ALA A 590 14.65 -8.35 -1.60
N LYS A 591 13.63 -8.79 -0.87
CA LYS A 591 12.79 -9.95 -1.17
C LYS A 591 11.55 -9.46 -1.91
N VAL A 592 11.35 -9.93 -3.15
CA VAL A 592 10.13 -9.60 -3.89
C VAL A 592 8.99 -10.53 -3.50
N VAL A 593 9.19 -11.85 -3.58
CA VAL A 593 8.12 -12.83 -3.30
C VAL A 593 7.78 -12.86 -1.81
N ASP A 594 8.76 -13.16 -0.96
CA ASP A 594 8.59 -13.28 0.51
C ASP A 594 8.91 -11.95 1.25
N GLY A 595 8.54 -10.83 0.64
CA GLY A 595 8.69 -9.49 1.21
C GLY A 595 7.71 -8.52 0.58
N CYS A 596 8.08 -7.89 -0.53
CA CYS A 596 7.24 -6.88 -1.18
C CYS A 596 5.85 -7.40 -1.57
N ASN A 597 5.76 -8.59 -2.20
CA ASN A 597 4.51 -9.20 -2.64
C ASN A 597 3.69 -9.77 -1.47
N THR A 598 4.28 -9.91 -0.28
CA THR A 598 3.51 -10.26 0.91
C THR A 598 2.46 -9.16 1.20
N CYS A 599 2.81 -7.88 0.96
CA CYS A 599 1.88 -6.77 1.06
C CYS A 599 1.21 -6.38 -0.26
N HIS A 600 1.95 -6.36 -1.38
CA HIS A 600 1.46 -5.81 -2.65
C HIS A 600 0.85 -6.83 -3.61
N ASP A 601 0.94 -8.13 -3.30
CA ASP A 601 0.55 -9.30 -4.11
C ASP A 601 1.31 -9.44 -5.45
N ALA A 602 1.27 -8.40 -6.28
CA ALA A 602 2.09 -8.19 -7.46
C ALA A 602 2.65 -6.76 -7.48
N LEU A 603 3.83 -6.56 -6.90
CA LEU A 603 4.44 -5.26 -6.57
C LEU A 603 4.14 -4.09 -7.53
N ALA A 604 4.28 -4.27 -8.85
CA ALA A 604 4.12 -3.17 -9.79
C ALA A 604 2.66 -2.72 -10.02
N THR A 605 1.65 -3.56 -9.76
CA THR A 605 0.25 -3.26 -10.10
C THR A 605 -0.33 -2.11 -9.28
N THR A 606 0.27 -1.78 -8.14
CA THR A 606 -0.23 -0.75 -7.21
C THR A 606 0.18 0.66 -7.61
N PHE A 607 1.28 0.83 -8.35
CA PHE A 607 1.86 2.15 -8.64
C PHE A 607 2.33 2.33 -10.09
N HIS A 608 2.32 1.26 -10.88
CA HIS A 608 2.76 1.24 -12.27
C HIS A 608 1.95 0.22 -13.09
N THR A 609 2.39 -0.02 -14.33
CA THR A 609 1.80 -1.03 -15.20
C THR A 609 2.20 -2.45 -14.75
N PRO A 610 1.32 -3.46 -14.90
CA PRO A 610 1.54 -4.83 -14.43
C PRO A 610 2.79 -5.57 -14.96
N ASP A 611 3.36 -5.14 -16.08
CA ASP A 611 4.52 -5.76 -16.76
C ASP A 611 5.88 -5.48 -16.10
N ARG A 612 5.91 -4.66 -15.05
CA ARG A 612 7.15 -4.18 -14.40
C ARG A 612 7.49 -4.92 -13.09
N GLY A 613 6.71 -5.93 -12.72
CA GLY A 613 6.81 -6.60 -11.43
C GLY A 613 8.00 -7.56 -11.30
N GLY A 614 8.14 -8.17 -10.13
CA GLY A 614 8.99 -9.36 -9.95
C GLY A 614 10.47 -9.11 -9.67
N ASN A 615 11.00 -7.91 -9.92
CA ASN A 615 12.45 -7.68 -9.82
C ASN A 615 12.83 -6.21 -9.51
N ILE A 616 13.41 -5.99 -8.32
CA ILE A 616 13.85 -4.65 -7.89
C ILE A 616 14.97 -4.08 -8.77
N VAL A 617 15.81 -4.92 -9.40
CA VAL A 617 16.86 -4.44 -10.30
C VAL A 617 16.25 -3.77 -11.53
N VAL A 618 15.14 -4.28 -12.04
CA VAL A 618 14.38 -3.66 -13.15
C VAL A 618 13.86 -2.28 -12.72
N CYS A 619 13.34 -2.14 -11.50
CA CYS A 619 12.93 -0.81 -11.00
C CYS A 619 14.11 0.18 -11.00
N ARG A 620 15.31 -0.27 -10.59
CA ARG A 620 16.52 0.55 -10.51
C ARG A 620 17.02 1.05 -11.86
N MET A 621 16.63 0.41 -12.96
CA MET A 621 16.96 0.87 -14.31
C MET A 621 16.26 2.20 -14.68
N CYS A 622 15.15 2.51 -14.01
CA CYS A 622 14.47 3.82 -14.11
C CYS A 622 14.72 4.69 -12.87
N HIS A 623 14.83 4.05 -11.70
CA HIS A 623 15.06 4.66 -10.40
C HIS A 623 16.55 4.69 -10.05
N ILE A 624 17.29 5.51 -10.79
CA ILE A 624 18.74 5.68 -10.65
C ILE A 624 19.11 6.82 -9.71
N THR A 625 20.36 6.84 -9.26
CA THR A 625 20.90 7.85 -8.33
C THR A 625 21.13 9.22 -8.98
N LYS A 626 21.07 9.29 -10.31
CA LYS A 626 21.36 10.49 -11.12
C LYS A 626 20.24 11.51 -11.21
N SER A 627 19.14 11.29 -10.50
CA SER A 627 18.02 12.22 -10.47
C SER A 627 17.54 12.44 -9.04
N GLY A 628 17.19 13.69 -8.73
CA GLY A 628 16.37 14.00 -7.57
C GLY A 628 14.98 13.38 -7.72
N GLY A 629 14.27 13.23 -6.61
CA GLY A 629 12.89 12.76 -6.62
C GLY A 629 12.01 13.67 -7.46
N SER A 630 11.22 13.07 -8.34
CA SER A 630 10.19 13.75 -9.13
C SER A 630 8.88 13.94 -8.40
N HIS A 631 8.57 13.05 -7.44
CA HIS A 631 7.32 13.06 -6.67
C HIS A 631 7.54 13.25 -5.17
N LEU A 632 8.78 13.07 -4.72
CA LEU A 632 9.14 13.17 -3.32
C LEU A 632 10.24 14.20 -3.22
N GLU A 633 9.91 15.36 -2.69
CA GLU A 633 10.85 16.46 -2.48
C GLU A 633 11.98 16.04 -1.55
N MET A 634 13.16 16.63 -1.74
CA MET A 634 14.35 16.34 -0.94
C MET A 634 14.74 14.86 -0.86
N GLN A 635 14.24 14.01 -1.75
CA GLN A 635 14.61 12.60 -1.88
C GLN A 635 15.40 12.38 -3.16
N SER A 636 16.09 11.25 -3.27
CA SER A 636 16.65 10.80 -4.55
C SER A 636 15.63 9.95 -5.27
N ARG A 637 15.63 9.96 -6.61
CA ARG A 637 14.80 9.03 -7.38
C ARG A 637 15.25 7.58 -7.23
N SER A 638 16.44 7.33 -6.68
CA SER A 638 16.94 5.97 -6.45
C SER A 638 15.95 5.14 -5.64
N ILE A 639 15.82 3.85 -5.98
CA ILE A 639 14.83 2.98 -5.32
C ILE A 639 15.03 2.90 -3.80
N ASP A 640 16.29 2.94 -3.36
CA ASP A 640 16.66 2.90 -1.94
C ASP A 640 16.36 4.20 -1.18
N SER A 641 15.99 5.28 -1.87
CA SER A 641 15.46 6.50 -1.26
C SER A 641 13.93 6.49 -1.36
N TYR A 642 13.38 6.33 -2.57
CA TYR A 642 11.93 6.33 -2.79
C TYR A 642 11.19 5.36 -1.88
N VAL A 643 11.59 4.08 -1.84
CA VAL A 643 10.87 3.08 -1.06
C VAL A 643 10.84 3.44 0.43
N HIS A 644 11.93 3.99 0.98
CA HIS A 644 11.95 4.38 2.39
C HIS A 644 11.10 5.63 2.68
N ALA A 645 11.12 6.63 1.80
CA ALA A 645 10.31 7.83 1.97
C ALA A 645 8.80 7.54 1.86
N ILE A 646 8.39 6.71 0.89
CA ILE A 646 7.00 6.30 0.67
C ILE A 646 6.47 5.54 1.88
N HIS A 647 7.24 4.58 2.40
CA HIS A 647 6.85 3.80 3.57
C HIS A 647 7.06 4.53 4.91
N SER A 648 7.58 5.75 4.86
CA SER A 648 7.52 6.73 5.97
C SER A 648 6.36 7.72 5.78
N PHE A 649 5.46 7.44 4.84
CA PHE A 649 4.29 8.25 4.50
C PHE A 649 4.60 9.71 4.15
N GLN A 650 5.75 9.99 3.53
CA GLN A 650 5.96 11.29 2.90
C GLN A 650 4.92 11.47 1.77
N ALA A 651 4.28 12.64 1.70
CA ALA A 651 3.30 12.93 0.66
C ALA A 651 3.95 13.01 -0.73
N PHE A 652 3.27 12.45 -1.73
CA PHE A 652 3.63 12.62 -3.13
C PHE A 652 3.21 14.00 -3.63
N ASP A 653 4.01 14.58 -4.50
CA ASP A 653 3.68 15.79 -5.27
C ASP A 653 3.11 16.91 -4.39
N ILE A 654 3.74 17.16 -3.23
CA ILE A 654 3.24 18.09 -2.22
C ILE A 654 3.04 19.51 -2.75
N GLY A 655 3.78 19.90 -3.80
CA GLY A 655 3.59 21.17 -4.50
C GLY A 655 2.25 21.32 -5.22
N ASP A 656 1.58 20.21 -5.55
CA ASP A 656 0.25 20.21 -6.17
C ASP A 656 -0.89 20.33 -5.15
N ILE A 657 -0.58 20.24 -3.85
CA ILE A 657 -1.55 20.35 -2.75
C ILE A 657 -1.77 21.84 -2.39
N ASP A 658 -3.02 22.30 -2.49
CA ASP A 658 -3.42 23.63 -2.00
C ASP A 658 -3.83 23.56 -0.53
N PHE A 659 -2.92 23.90 0.38
CA PHE A 659 -3.19 23.88 1.82
C PHE A 659 -4.13 25.00 2.30
N ALA A 660 -4.53 25.92 1.42
CA ALA A 660 -5.63 26.84 1.72
C ALA A 660 -7.00 26.16 1.58
N ASP A 661 -7.07 25.02 0.88
CA ASP A 661 -8.23 24.13 0.88
C ASP A 661 -8.18 23.23 2.14
N PRO A 662 -9.11 23.38 3.08
CA PRO A 662 -9.12 22.57 4.29
C PRO A 662 -9.30 21.07 4.02
N VAL A 663 -9.91 20.67 2.88
CA VAL A 663 -10.04 19.26 2.51
C VAL A 663 -8.68 18.68 2.14
N ALA A 664 -7.95 19.36 1.25
CA ALA A 664 -6.62 18.92 0.83
C ALA A 664 -5.63 18.88 2.02
N ALA A 665 -5.74 19.85 2.95
CA ALA A 665 -4.96 19.84 4.18
C ALA A 665 -5.29 18.64 5.08
N MET A 666 -6.58 18.29 5.22
CA MET A 666 -7.01 17.12 6.00
C MET A 666 -6.56 15.81 5.36
N GLU A 667 -6.65 15.67 4.03
CA GLU A 667 -6.17 14.48 3.31
C GLU A 667 -4.65 14.32 3.45
N TYR A 668 -3.89 15.42 3.40
CA TYR A 668 -2.46 15.40 3.68
C TYR A 668 -2.16 14.93 5.11
N GLU A 669 -2.81 15.52 6.13
CA GLU A 669 -2.62 15.13 7.54
C GLU A 669 -2.94 13.64 7.74
N HIS A 670 -4.06 13.17 7.20
CA HIS A 670 -4.49 11.78 7.30
C HIS A 670 -3.49 10.81 6.62
N HIS A 671 -2.91 11.20 5.49
CA HIS A 671 -1.87 10.42 4.80
C HIS A 671 -0.59 10.31 5.63
N ILE A 672 -0.03 11.44 6.09
CA ILE A 672 1.27 11.45 6.78
C ILE A 672 1.22 10.82 8.19
N GLU A 673 0.03 10.76 8.80
CA GLU A 673 -0.19 10.15 10.12
C GLU A 673 -0.51 8.65 10.06
N THR A 674 -0.65 8.08 8.86
CA THR A 674 -0.95 6.66 8.69
C THR A 674 0.20 5.80 9.26
N PRO A 675 -0.09 4.84 10.15
CA PRO A 675 0.94 3.95 10.67
C PRO A 675 1.35 2.93 9.61
N TYR A 676 2.65 2.59 9.59
CA TYR A 676 3.12 1.45 8.83
C TYR A 676 2.44 0.15 9.33
N PRO A 677 1.95 -0.74 8.45
CA PRO A 677 1.09 -1.87 8.84
C PRO A 677 1.65 -2.81 9.91
N THR A 678 2.97 -3.00 9.99
CA THR A 678 3.63 -3.81 11.03
C THR A 678 3.84 -3.04 12.35
N HIS A 679 3.26 -1.84 12.47
CA HIS A 679 3.40 -0.93 13.61
C HIS A 679 4.84 -0.51 13.93
N GLY A 680 5.76 -0.64 12.97
CA GLY A 680 7.14 -0.17 13.09
C GLY A 680 7.89 -0.20 11.76
N ILE A 681 8.31 0.96 11.27
CA ILE A 681 9.15 1.10 10.07
C ILE A 681 10.58 0.58 10.26
N THR A 682 10.93 0.14 11.47
CA THR A 682 12.23 -0.43 11.82
C THR A 682 12.37 -1.92 11.53
N ASP A 683 11.28 -2.59 11.11
CA ASP A 683 11.29 -3.98 10.66
C ASP A 683 11.91 -4.07 9.25
N CYS A 684 13.25 -4.12 9.21
CA CYS A 684 14.02 -4.15 7.98
C CYS A 684 13.78 -5.45 7.19
N GLU A 685 13.61 -6.57 7.91
CA GLU A 685 13.45 -7.91 7.36
C GLU A 685 12.06 -8.14 6.75
N SER A 686 11.10 -7.22 6.94
CA SER A 686 9.88 -7.17 6.12
C SER A 686 10.20 -7.10 4.63
N CYS A 687 11.22 -6.32 4.24
CA CYS A 687 11.61 -6.11 2.85
C CYS A 687 12.97 -6.75 2.50
N HIS A 688 13.92 -6.77 3.43
CA HIS A 688 15.32 -7.10 3.14
C HIS A 688 15.70 -8.54 3.45
N ASN A 689 16.72 -9.05 2.76
CA ASN A 689 17.39 -10.27 3.19
C ASN A 689 18.16 -10.00 4.51
N PRO A 690 18.22 -10.98 5.44
CA PRO A 690 19.00 -10.84 6.67
C PRO A 690 20.45 -10.40 6.41
N GLY A 691 20.87 -9.32 7.06
CA GLY A 691 22.23 -8.77 6.96
C GLY A 691 22.48 -7.85 5.76
N THR A 692 21.49 -7.53 4.93
CA THR A 692 21.67 -6.65 3.74
C THR A 692 21.11 -5.24 3.91
N TYR A 693 20.62 -4.87 5.10
CA TYR A 693 19.95 -3.60 5.40
C TYR A 693 20.80 -2.65 6.25
N ASN A 694 22.10 -2.91 6.35
CA ASN A 694 23.04 -1.98 6.99
C ASN A 694 23.46 -0.84 6.06
N VAL A 695 24.13 0.14 6.65
CA VAL A 695 24.51 1.38 5.98
C VAL A 695 25.29 1.10 4.68
N PRO A 696 24.89 1.65 3.53
CA PRO A 696 25.56 1.43 2.26
C PRO A 696 27.04 1.83 2.27
N ASP A 697 27.88 0.97 1.73
CA ASP A 697 29.31 1.24 1.51
C ASP A 697 29.50 2.09 0.25
N GLN A 698 30.23 3.20 0.39
CA GLN A 698 30.52 4.12 -0.71
C GLN A 698 31.43 3.53 -1.79
N SER A 699 32.22 2.50 -1.49
CA SER A 699 32.97 1.76 -2.50
C SER A 699 32.06 0.90 -3.40
N MET A 700 30.83 0.62 -2.95
CA MET A 700 29.89 -0.29 -3.61
C MET A 700 28.59 0.40 -4.08
N SER A 701 28.43 1.70 -3.81
CA SER A 701 27.26 2.49 -4.20
C SER A 701 27.66 3.92 -4.56
N LEU A 702 27.07 4.44 -5.64
CA LEU A 702 27.38 5.78 -6.13
C LEU A 702 26.81 6.87 -5.21
N PRO A 703 27.36 8.09 -5.23
CA PRO A 703 26.65 9.29 -4.81
C PRO A 703 25.26 9.43 -5.46
N GLY A 704 24.38 10.24 -4.87
CA GLY A 704 23.07 10.52 -5.45
C GLY A 704 22.67 11.99 -5.36
N LEU A 705 21.75 12.37 -6.25
CA LEU A 705 21.11 13.68 -6.26
C LEU A 705 19.80 13.61 -5.44
N LEU A 706 19.62 14.57 -4.54
CA LEU A 706 18.35 14.85 -3.87
C LEU A 706 17.66 16.02 -4.55
N SER A 707 16.34 15.95 -4.75
CA SER A 707 15.55 17.07 -5.26
C SER A 707 15.58 18.26 -4.30
N ALA A 708 15.17 19.43 -4.80
CA ALA A 708 14.89 20.57 -3.93
C ALA A 708 13.60 20.31 -3.12
N SER A 709 13.33 21.17 -2.14
CA SER A 709 11.99 21.29 -1.57
C SER A 709 11.02 21.87 -2.60
N ASP A 710 9.76 21.45 -2.58
CA ASP A 710 8.72 22.03 -3.43
C ASP A 710 8.24 23.40 -2.93
N GLU A 711 7.76 24.21 -3.87
CA GLU A 711 6.99 25.41 -3.57
C GLU A 711 5.56 25.00 -3.20
N ILE A 712 5.11 25.38 -2.02
CA ILE A 712 3.79 24.98 -1.50
C ILE A 712 2.84 26.18 -1.48
N THR A 713 1.59 25.94 -1.89
CA THR A 713 0.50 26.92 -1.83
C THR A 713 -0.26 26.79 -0.52
N GLY A 714 -0.58 27.92 0.13
CA GLY A 714 -1.48 27.93 1.30
C GLY A 714 -0.83 27.59 2.65
N TRP A 715 0.42 27.13 2.68
CA TRP A 715 1.17 26.80 3.89
C TRP A 715 2.57 27.42 3.89
N ASP A 716 2.87 28.24 4.89
CA ASP A 716 4.21 28.79 5.14
C ASP A 716 4.99 27.82 6.03
N ARG A 717 5.79 26.94 5.41
CA ARG A 717 6.55 25.88 6.09
C ARG A 717 7.68 26.41 6.96
N ASN A 718 7.85 25.82 8.13
CA ASN A 718 8.98 26.12 9.01
C ASN A 718 10.31 25.65 8.41
N ILE A 719 10.35 24.50 7.72
CA ILE A 719 11.57 23.99 7.08
C ILE A 719 12.08 24.91 5.96
N GLY A 720 11.21 25.77 5.43
CA GLY A 720 11.52 26.73 4.37
C GLY A 720 11.96 26.06 3.07
N THR A 721 12.71 26.81 2.24
CA THR A 721 13.23 26.30 0.97
C THR A 721 14.58 25.62 1.16
N VAL A 722 14.69 24.40 0.64
CA VAL A 722 15.91 23.60 0.63
C VAL A 722 16.34 23.38 -0.83
N PRO A 723 17.59 23.75 -1.22
CA PRO A 723 18.06 23.53 -2.58
C PRO A 723 18.30 22.05 -2.85
N SER A 724 18.37 21.69 -4.14
CA SER A 724 18.83 20.37 -4.56
C SER A 724 20.30 20.17 -4.14
N VAL A 725 20.63 18.97 -3.67
CA VAL A 725 21.97 18.64 -3.16
C VAL A 725 22.45 17.29 -3.64
N VAL A 726 23.77 17.18 -3.85
CA VAL A 726 24.46 15.91 -4.07
C VAL A 726 24.99 15.38 -2.74
N THR A 727 24.72 14.12 -2.45
CA THR A 727 25.10 13.48 -1.18
C THR A 727 25.66 12.07 -1.36
N GLY A 728 26.23 11.54 -0.27
CA GLY A 728 26.75 10.17 -0.20
C GLY A 728 25.65 9.11 -0.19
N PRO A 729 25.98 7.86 -0.53
CA PRO A 729 25.01 6.78 -0.60
C PRO A 729 24.30 6.48 0.74
N ALA A 730 24.95 6.65 1.89
CA ALA A 730 24.31 6.40 3.17
C ALA A 730 23.28 7.49 3.52
N SER A 731 23.65 8.76 3.34
CA SER A 731 22.71 9.90 3.46
C SER A 731 21.54 9.81 2.47
N ARG A 732 21.78 9.28 1.27
CA ARG A 732 20.72 9.02 0.29
C ARG A 732 19.75 7.95 0.78
N ALA A 733 20.25 6.77 1.16
CA ALA A 733 19.41 5.62 1.49
C ALA A 733 18.83 5.72 2.91
N CYS A 734 19.69 5.70 3.93
CA CYS A 734 19.26 5.73 5.33
C CYS A 734 18.70 7.09 5.71
N GLY A 735 19.28 8.17 5.18
CA GLY A 735 18.76 9.52 5.42
C GLY A 735 17.38 9.75 4.81
N SER A 736 16.87 8.88 3.93
CA SER A 736 15.57 9.06 3.31
C SER A 736 14.41 8.97 4.30
N CYS A 737 14.39 7.92 5.13
CA CYS A 737 13.38 7.72 6.18
C CYS A 737 13.46 8.82 7.26
N HIS A 738 14.67 9.09 7.78
CA HIS A 738 14.87 10.15 8.78
C HIS A 738 14.50 11.54 8.26
N ARG A 739 14.73 11.81 6.97
CA ARG A 739 14.34 13.07 6.37
C ARG A 739 12.82 13.14 6.17
N ALA A 740 12.18 12.06 5.74
CA ALA A 740 10.74 12.00 5.57
C ALA A 740 10.00 12.33 6.88
N GLU A 741 10.43 11.76 8.01
CA GLU A 741 9.89 12.09 9.35
C GLU A 741 9.98 13.60 9.65
N LEU A 742 11.16 14.19 9.46
CA LEU A 742 11.39 15.62 9.71
C LEU A 742 10.65 16.54 8.73
N ILE A 743 10.38 16.08 7.50
CA ILE A 743 9.56 16.78 6.51
C ILE A 743 8.10 16.76 6.96
N ASN A 744 7.58 15.59 7.32
CA ASN A 744 6.19 15.41 7.75
C ASN A 744 5.88 16.23 9.02
N GLU A 745 6.83 16.31 9.96
CA GLU A 745 6.72 17.12 11.17
C GLU A 745 6.97 18.62 10.95
N ASP A 746 7.40 19.02 9.75
CA ASP A 746 7.87 20.39 9.44
C ASP A 746 8.94 20.88 10.44
N ASP A 747 9.86 20.00 10.87
CA ASP A 747 10.91 20.30 11.84
C ASP A 747 12.19 20.87 11.19
N ALA A 748 12.23 22.19 11.08
CA ALA A 748 13.37 22.93 10.54
C ALA A 748 14.69 22.68 11.31
N ASN A 749 14.62 22.53 12.64
CA ASN A 749 15.82 22.37 13.46
C ASN A 749 16.37 20.95 13.35
N GLY A 750 15.49 19.96 13.36
CA GLY A 750 15.84 18.56 13.13
C GLY A 750 16.44 18.37 11.74
N LEU A 751 15.82 18.93 10.69
CA LEU A 751 16.32 18.84 9.32
C LEU A 751 17.69 19.51 9.16
N LEU A 752 17.88 20.70 9.74
CA LEU A 752 19.19 21.37 9.75
C LEU A 752 20.25 20.54 10.46
N SER A 753 19.90 19.94 11.60
CA SER A 753 20.80 19.06 12.37
C SER A 753 21.20 17.82 11.58
N LEU A 754 20.24 17.16 10.91
CA LEU A 754 20.49 16.00 10.04
C LEU A 754 21.42 16.38 8.90
N ASN A 755 21.13 17.49 8.19
CA ASN A 755 21.94 17.96 7.07
C ASN A 755 23.37 18.32 7.50
N GLN A 756 23.53 18.98 8.65
CA GLN A 756 24.84 19.28 9.21
C GLN A 756 25.60 17.99 9.60
N HIS A 757 24.92 17.02 10.19
CA HIS A 757 25.51 15.73 10.55
C HIS A 757 26.01 14.99 9.31
N THR A 758 25.18 14.88 8.27
CA THR A 758 25.56 14.31 6.97
C THR A 758 26.77 15.01 6.38
N ASN A 759 26.79 16.35 6.38
CA ASN A 759 27.89 17.10 5.80
C ASN A 759 29.21 16.94 6.60
N LEU A 760 29.14 16.73 7.91
CA LEU A 760 30.31 16.43 8.74
C LEU A 760 30.81 15.00 8.54
N GLY A 761 29.89 14.05 8.37
CA GLY A 761 30.18 12.63 8.17
C GLY A 761 30.54 12.26 6.73
N GLY A 762 30.27 13.12 5.75
CA GLY A 762 30.54 12.91 4.34
C GLY A 762 30.48 14.22 3.56
N TYR A 763 29.46 14.36 2.71
CA TYR A 763 29.24 15.58 1.94
C TYR A 763 27.76 15.83 1.64
N MET A 764 27.43 17.11 1.57
CA MET A 764 26.16 17.63 1.08
C MET A 764 26.48 18.87 0.24
N ILE A 765 26.60 18.67 -1.06
CA ILE A 765 27.07 19.68 -2.02
C ILE A 765 25.85 20.30 -2.67
N ASP A 766 25.77 21.63 -2.69
CA ASP A 766 24.76 22.35 -3.48
C ASP A 766 24.85 21.92 -4.95
N ALA A 767 23.76 21.43 -5.51
CA ALA A 767 23.72 20.93 -6.88
C ALA A 767 23.89 22.05 -7.91
N GLY A 768 23.55 23.30 -7.55
CA GLY A 768 23.65 24.47 -8.39
C GLY A 768 22.72 24.45 -9.61
N ASP A 769 23.05 25.26 -10.62
CA ASP A 769 22.25 25.40 -11.84
C ASP A 769 22.35 24.20 -12.79
N ASP A 770 23.37 23.34 -12.63
CA ASP A 770 23.55 22.09 -13.37
C ASP A 770 23.76 20.91 -12.41
N PRO A 771 22.67 20.41 -11.80
CA PRO A 771 22.73 19.31 -10.83
C PRO A 771 23.41 18.05 -11.35
N THR A 772 23.19 17.73 -12.63
CA THR A 772 23.75 16.54 -13.28
C THR A 772 25.26 16.67 -13.43
N ALA A 773 25.78 17.81 -13.87
CA ALA A 773 27.22 18.04 -13.95
C ALA A 773 27.87 17.98 -12.57
N THR A 774 27.29 18.65 -11.56
CA THR A 774 27.79 18.63 -10.18
C THR A 774 27.84 17.21 -9.63
N LEU A 775 26.80 16.41 -9.88
CA LEU A 775 26.76 15.01 -9.48
C LEU A 775 27.86 14.20 -10.16
N MET A 776 28.01 14.32 -11.49
CA MET A 776 29.01 13.54 -12.24
C MET A 776 30.44 13.88 -11.80
N ASP A 777 30.73 15.16 -11.55
CA ASP A 777 32.01 15.58 -10.99
C ASP A 777 32.24 14.99 -9.59
N THR A 778 31.19 14.92 -8.77
CA THR A 778 31.26 14.31 -7.44
C THR A 778 31.48 12.80 -7.52
N ILE A 779 30.77 12.10 -8.41
CA ILE A 779 30.96 10.68 -8.69
C ILE A 779 32.40 10.41 -9.11
N ASN A 780 32.92 11.16 -10.09
CA ASN A 780 34.28 10.94 -10.59
C ASN A 780 35.34 11.19 -9.51
N GLN A 781 35.16 12.20 -8.66
CA GLN A 781 36.07 12.47 -7.54
C GLN A 781 35.99 11.41 -6.45
N ALA A 782 34.78 10.98 -6.06
CA ALA A 782 34.57 9.95 -5.04
C ALA A 782 35.16 8.62 -5.51
N MET A 783 34.76 8.18 -6.70
CA MET A 783 35.09 6.86 -7.22
C MET A 783 36.54 6.73 -7.65
N ALA A 784 37.25 7.83 -7.93
CA ALA A 784 38.70 7.81 -8.16
C ALA A 784 39.51 7.23 -6.98
N ASN A 785 38.95 7.17 -5.77
CA ASN A 785 39.58 6.54 -4.61
C ASN A 785 39.46 5.01 -4.60
N PHE A 786 38.61 4.45 -5.46
CA PHE A 786 38.29 3.02 -5.54
C PHE A 786 38.63 2.40 -6.91
N LYS A 787 39.17 3.19 -7.83
CA LYS A 787 39.63 2.74 -9.16
C LYS A 787 40.83 1.79 -9.10
#